data_AF-A0A162NJJ0-F1
#
_entry.id   AF-A0A162NJJ0-F1
#
_cell.length_a   1.000
_cell.length_b   1.000
_cell.length_c   1.000
_cell.angle_alpha   90.00
_cell.angle_beta   90.00
_cell.angle_gamma   90.00
#
_symmetry.space_group_name_H-M   'P 1'
#
loop_
_entity.id
_entity.type
_entity.pdbx_description
1 polymer ?
#
loop_
_entity_poly.entity_id
_entity_poly.type
_entity_poly.pdbx_seq_one_letter_code
_entity_poly.pdbx_strand_id
1 'polypeptide(L)'
;MPCKDCERRHYSHKFKKDHLFPSDIQDPRQAPPEWLNFISNHFVDCVTLSGEVPAPTFHRQLCSSSIDYVFASSDLAPCRQSSSVSYIHPNWSDHCLVATTFKFTANHTTGKGMWRANPRLARNHTFCTEFDAYISISVFLLSPYMSPQDQWDRLKHMLTKFIKSFTRRRTQTLTTLEARLQKRASHIHLSRALSFRGRATVLNSLILSKLWHVLRVVSVPGTFFTKVRSLMGRFLQHRSFPPIRLDTLCLPTKMGGLGVLNPKLQQGALQLRWLRPLFQSTSSPSGLVLPWLLYLLRHYLPDVHPHLPFIFPDLRHPRFRTYTSPFFNLFAACDLLPHDFDSTVINLPTCLDIPLASAVVVPHGLPAFPASWRHLRIRDAYEINTTLDILSRRLPSSFPRSPRILRKVLQRVDDHSLFLHAFVIRACLPQSILTEQFPDLMARTGTEVDPSTLLSALSPTFPWKRLSTRQFRSSCEVVTSSIEDVPHNIRDIKWRQFWSFILPYASRNIWFRLLHHKISCQSVLHNRIPTSFPSPNCSLCGTEIDSQDHFLYACPLKLPLWHTLWLAHFGFSPQSSDIHNALYKFSFPLPLDPTSHPASILGSVLLALWRHHWAFIFDQSPFVAANATTTANSLLSRLQSEKHLDQRPFSV
;
A
#
# COMPACT_ATOMS: atom_id res chain seq x y z
N MET A 1 10.77 -12.12 -7.07
CA MET A 1 9.37 -11.68 -6.96
C MET A 1 8.86 -11.33 -8.35
N PRO A 2 7.72 -11.86 -8.80
CA PRO A 2 7.33 -11.74 -10.19
C PRO A 2 6.58 -10.44 -10.54
N CYS A 3 7.04 -9.78 -11.62
CA CYS A 3 6.41 -8.66 -12.33
C CYS A 3 5.20 -9.15 -13.17
N LYS A 4 4.55 -8.25 -13.93
CA LYS A 4 3.34 -8.54 -14.71
C LYS A 4 3.44 -9.72 -15.68
N ASP A 5 4.61 -10.02 -16.20
CA ASP A 5 4.81 -11.10 -17.19
C ASP A 5 5.33 -12.42 -16.61
N CYS A 6 5.28 -12.61 -15.30
CA CYS A 6 5.70 -13.86 -14.66
C CYS A 6 4.55 -14.84 -14.42
N GLU A 7 3.36 -14.59 -14.95
CA GLU A 7 2.28 -15.59 -15.00
C GLU A 7 2.66 -16.75 -15.94
N ARG A 8 3.54 -16.51 -16.92
CA ARG A 8 4.17 -17.55 -17.75
C ARG A 8 5.54 -17.90 -17.18
N ARG A 9 5.64 -19.03 -16.49
CA ARG A 9 6.91 -19.56 -15.98
C ARG A 9 7.08 -21.01 -16.39
N HIS A 10 8.27 -21.32 -16.89
CA HIS A 10 8.75 -22.68 -17.07
C HIS A 10 9.47 -23.10 -15.78
N TYR A 11 9.18 -24.30 -15.32
CA TYR A 11 9.92 -24.93 -14.23
C TYR A 11 10.89 -25.92 -14.86
N SER A 12 12.20 -25.72 -14.67
CA SER A 12 13.19 -26.79 -14.86
C SER A 12 13.65 -27.25 -13.48
N HIS A 13 13.46 -28.52 -13.16
CA HIS A 13 13.90 -29.10 -11.89
C HIS A 13 14.41 -30.52 -12.09
N LYS A 14 15.40 -30.87 -11.27
CA LYS A 14 16.01 -32.19 -11.16
C LYS A 14 15.18 -33.07 -10.19
N PHE A 15 14.48 -34.10 -10.66
CA PHE A 15 13.71 -35.10 -9.93
C PHE A 15 14.22 -36.51 -10.23
N LYS A 16 14.68 -37.29 -9.24
CA LYS A 16 14.91 -38.72 -9.50
C LYS A 16 13.59 -39.46 -9.73
N LYS A 17 13.37 -39.97 -10.94
CA LYS A 17 12.37 -41.01 -11.24
C LYS A 17 13.12 -42.16 -11.92
N ASP A 18 13.52 -43.14 -11.13
CA ASP A 18 14.23 -44.31 -11.63
C ASP A 18 13.20 -45.28 -12.25
N HIS A 19 13.33 -45.56 -13.54
CA HIS A 19 12.67 -46.68 -14.20
C HIS A 19 13.79 -47.63 -14.65
N LEU A 20 13.83 -48.82 -14.03
CA LEU A 20 14.79 -49.93 -14.17
C LEU A 20 15.91 -49.96 -13.12
N PHE A 21 15.64 -50.66 -12.02
CA PHE A 21 16.67 -51.42 -11.29
C PHE A 21 16.37 -52.90 -11.48
N PRO A 22 17.38 -53.76 -11.73
CA PRO A 22 17.26 -55.17 -11.37
C PRO A 22 16.98 -55.24 -9.86
N SER A 23 15.99 -56.05 -9.50
CA SER A 23 15.57 -56.37 -8.15
C SER A 23 16.75 -56.60 -7.19
N ASP A 24 17.02 -55.61 -6.32
CA ASP A 24 17.51 -55.78 -4.93
C ASP A 24 18.09 -54.47 -4.35
N ILE A 25 17.30 -53.39 -4.26
CA ILE A 25 17.58 -52.28 -3.31
C ILE A 25 16.24 -51.71 -2.79
N GLN A 26 16.06 -51.75 -1.47
CA GLN A 26 14.91 -51.14 -0.78
C GLN A 26 14.92 -49.61 -0.89
N ASP A 27 13.81 -49.09 -1.39
CA ASP A 27 13.24 -47.72 -1.28
C ASP A 27 13.97 -46.55 -1.97
N PRO A 28 13.68 -46.26 -3.26
CA PRO A 28 14.14 -45.04 -3.91
C PRO A 28 13.36 -43.84 -3.37
N ARG A 29 14.07 -42.85 -2.80
CA ARG A 29 13.53 -41.55 -2.33
C ARG A 29 12.71 -40.83 -3.42
N GLN A 30 11.40 -41.09 -3.49
CA GLN A 30 10.47 -40.39 -4.37
C GLN A 30 10.14 -39.00 -3.80
N ALA A 31 9.78 -38.06 -4.68
CA ALA A 31 9.27 -36.76 -4.23
C ALA A 31 7.95 -36.95 -3.46
N PRO A 32 7.61 -36.05 -2.50
CA PRO A 32 6.39 -36.18 -1.70
C PRO A 32 5.15 -36.40 -2.59
N PRO A 33 4.26 -37.35 -2.25
CA PRO A 33 3.08 -37.65 -3.05
C PRO A 33 2.20 -36.41 -3.33
N GLU A 34 2.08 -35.49 -2.37
CA GLU A 34 1.29 -34.26 -2.59
C GLU A 34 1.93 -33.34 -3.64
N TRP A 35 3.25 -33.32 -3.73
CA TRP A 35 3.98 -32.56 -4.74
C TRP A 35 3.85 -33.20 -6.13
N LEU A 36 3.94 -34.53 -6.22
CA LEU A 36 3.72 -35.25 -7.48
C LEU A 36 2.29 -35.04 -7.99
N ASN A 37 1.29 -35.10 -7.10
CA ASN A 37 -0.11 -34.81 -7.41
C ASN A 37 -0.32 -33.34 -7.83
N PHE A 38 0.38 -32.40 -7.19
CA PHE A 38 0.35 -31.00 -7.59
C PHE A 38 0.93 -30.79 -9.00
N ILE A 39 2.05 -31.43 -9.33
CA ILE A 39 2.63 -31.35 -10.68
C ILE A 39 1.68 -31.97 -11.70
N SER A 40 1.17 -33.17 -11.47
CA SER A 40 0.30 -33.87 -12.43
C SER A 40 -0.99 -33.11 -12.72
N ASN A 41 -1.55 -32.40 -11.73
CA ASN A 41 -2.83 -31.72 -11.88
C ASN A 41 -2.72 -30.30 -12.44
N HIS A 42 -1.55 -29.67 -12.35
CA HIS A 42 -1.39 -28.25 -12.72
C HIS A 42 -0.35 -27.98 -13.80
N PHE A 43 0.46 -28.97 -14.18
CA PHE A 43 1.54 -28.81 -15.13
C PHE A 43 1.56 -29.91 -16.19
N VAL A 44 2.08 -29.55 -17.35
CA VAL A 44 2.31 -30.44 -18.49
C VAL A 44 3.82 -30.60 -18.64
N ASP A 45 4.30 -31.85 -18.68
CA ASP A 45 5.67 -32.15 -19.08
C ASP A 45 5.83 -31.74 -20.55
N CYS A 46 6.71 -30.79 -20.79
CA CYS A 46 6.97 -30.28 -22.14
C CYS A 46 8.05 -31.07 -22.85
N VAL A 47 8.81 -31.92 -22.16
CA VAL A 47 9.95 -32.64 -22.71
C VAL A 47 9.52 -34.00 -23.21
N THR A 48 8.80 -34.75 -22.38
CA THR A 48 8.27 -36.07 -22.74
C THR A 48 7.01 -35.90 -23.59
N LEU A 49 6.92 -36.64 -24.70
CA LEU A 49 5.69 -36.66 -25.51
C LEU A 49 4.57 -37.35 -24.72
N SER A 50 3.33 -36.89 -24.93
CA SER A 50 2.17 -37.43 -24.20
C SER A 50 2.02 -38.92 -24.48
N GLY A 51 2.10 -39.75 -23.43
CA GLY A 51 2.01 -41.21 -23.53
C GLY A 51 3.34 -41.94 -23.73
N GLU A 52 4.45 -41.22 -23.86
CA GLU A 52 5.79 -41.81 -23.97
C GLU A 52 6.51 -41.88 -22.63
N VAL A 53 7.52 -42.76 -22.55
CA VAL A 53 8.41 -42.85 -21.40
C VAL A 53 9.45 -41.72 -21.49
N PRO A 54 9.72 -40.97 -20.41
CA PRO A 54 10.70 -39.89 -20.43
C PRO A 54 12.09 -40.38 -20.86
N ALA A 55 12.70 -39.74 -21.86
CA ALA A 55 14.06 -40.04 -22.29
C ALA A 55 15.08 -39.77 -21.15
N PRO A 56 16.15 -40.58 -21.03
CA PRO A 56 17.14 -40.40 -19.97
C PRO A 56 17.81 -39.04 -20.10
N THR A 57 17.85 -38.30 -18.99
CA THR A 57 18.48 -36.98 -18.91
C THR A 57 19.73 -36.98 -18.05
N PHE A 58 20.05 -38.12 -17.44
CA PHE A 58 21.20 -38.35 -16.60
C PHE A 58 21.81 -39.72 -16.91
N HIS A 59 23.12 -39.77 -17.04
CA HIS A 59 23.90 -40.96 -17.33
C HIS A 59 25.08 -41.07 -16.37
N ARG A 60 25.19 -42.19 -15.67
CA ARG A 60 26.35 -42.50 -14.83
C ARG A 60 26.79 -43.93 -15.10
N GLN A 61 27.97 -44.08 -15.70
CA GLN A 61 28.52 -45.38 -16.13
C GLN A 61 27.51 -46.15 -16.99
N LEU A 62 27.00 -47.30 -16.51
CA LEU A 62 26.03 -48.15 -17.21
C LEU A 62 24.57 -47.82 -16.89
N CYS A 63 24.30 -46.86 -16.00
CA CYS A 63 22.95 -46.50 -15.57
C CYS A 63 22.49 -45.19 -16.20
N SER A 64 21.22 -45.13 -16.59
CA SER A 64 20.58 -43.91 -17.10
C SER A 64 19.22 -43.69 -16.44
N SER A 65 18.90 -42.45 -16.08
CA SER A 65 17.64 -42.08 -15.45
C SER A 65 17.12 -40.76 -16.00
N SER A 66 15.80 -40.57 -15.98
CA SER A 66 15.15 -39.34 -16.45
C SER A 66 14.87 -38.47 -15.25
N ILE A 67 15.70 -37.45 -15.06
CA ILE A 67 15.64 -36.63 -13.86
C ILE A 67 15.48 -35.15 -14.11
N ASP A 68 15.52 -34.67 -15.34
CA ASP A 68 15.40 -33.25 -15.64
C ASP A 68 14.16 -33.03 -16.50
N TYR A 69 13.20 -32.30 -15.94
CA TYR A 69 11.92 -32.05 -16.60
C TYR A 69 11.74 -30.56 -16.86
N VAL A 70 11.05 -30.21 -17.94
CA VAL A 70 10.55 -28.85 -18.19
C VAL A 70 9.03 -28.88 -18.13
N PHE A 71 8.48 -28.34 -17.06
CA PHE A 71 7.03 -28.25 -16.85
C PHE A 71 6.51 -26.87 -17.26
N ALA A 72 5.38 -26.85 -17.96
CA ALA A 72 4.62 -25.63 -18.24
C ALA A 72 3.20 -25.76 -17.70
N SER A 73 2.58 -24.65 -17.29
CA SER A 73 1.17 -24.63 -16.92
C SER A 73 0.29 -24.92 -18.15
N SER A 74 -0.95 -25.36 -17.92
CA SER A 74 -1.89 -25.72 -18.99
C SER A 74 -2.18 -24.60 -20.00
N ASP A 75 -2.08 -23.34 -19.59
CA ASP A 75 -2.20 -22.16 -20.45
C ASP A 75 -0.93 -21.87 -21.28
N LEU A 76 0.21 -22.41 -20.87
CA LEU A 76 1.53 -22.16 -21.45
C LEU A 76 2.02 -23.31 -22.33
N ALA A 77 1.62 -24.54 -22.01
CA ALA A 77 1.93 -25.75 -22.76
C ALA A 77 1.57 -25.64 -24.26
N PRO A 78 0.44 -25.02 -24.67
CA PRO A 78 0.11 -24.84 -26.09
C PRO A 78 1.08 -23.90 -26.84
N CYS A 79 1.84 -23.05 -26.14
CA CYS A 79 2.85 -22.19 -26.76
C CYS A 79 4.17 -22.92 -27.07
N ARG A 80 4.31 -24.20 -26.69
CA ARG A 80 5.49 -25.01 -26.94
C ARG A 80 5.63 -25.28 -28.44
N GLN A 81 6.80 -25.01 -29.02
CA GLN A 81 7.12 -25.35 -30.40
C GLN A 81 7.92 -26.65 -30.51
N SER A 82 8.93 -26.81 -29.66
CA SER A 82 9.85 -27.95 -29.72
C SER A 82 10.49 -28.20 -28.37
N SER A 83 10.95 -29.43 -28.18
CA SER A 83 11.75 -29.85 -27.03
C SER A 83 12.85 -30.79 -27.50
N SER A 84 13.99 -30.77 -26.81
CA SER A 84 15.10 -31.67 -27.09
C SER A 84 15.81 -32.07 -25.81
N VAL A 85 16.33 -33.30 -25.82
CA VAL A 85 17.30 -33.80 -24.83
C VAL A 85 18.56 -34.09 -25.61
N SER A 86 19.63 -33.35 -25.35
CA SER A 86 20.89 -33.44 -26.09
C SER A 86 22.00 -33.86 -25.14
N TYR A 87 22.70 -34.94 -25.48
CA TYR A 87 23.83 -35.40 -24.69
C TYR A 87 24.97 -34.37 -24.73
N ILE A 88 25.47 -33.97 -23.55
CA ILE A 88 26.63 -33.08 -23.43
C ILE A 88 27.85 -33.96 -23.13
N HIS A 89 29.03 -33.55 -23.60
CA HIS A 89 30.27 -34.30 -23.43
C HIS A 89 30.47 -34.80 -21.98
N PRO A 90 30.80 -36.09 -21.74
CA PRO A 90 30.81 -36.71 -20.41
C PRO A 90 31.80 -36.06 -19.44
N ASN A 91 32.91 -35.50 -19.95
CA ASN A 91 33.87 -34.76 -19.14
C ASN A 91 33.32 -33.45 -18.53
N TRP A 92 32.15 -32.97 -18.98
CA TRP A 92 31.57 -31.71 -18.53
C TRP A 92 30.36 -31.90 -17.62
N SER A 93 29.57 -32.95 -17.84
CA SER A 93 28.35 -33.22 -17.08
C SER A 93 27.90 -34.66 -17.30
N ASP A 94 27.41 -35.29 -16.24
CA ASP A 94 26.65 -36.54 -16.27
C ASP A 94 25.17 -36.32 -16.66
N HIS A 95 24.77 -35.08 -16.94
CA HIS A 95 23.45 -34.70 -17.44
C HIS A 95 23.42 -34.36 -18.93
N CYS A 96 22.31 -34.73 -19.58
CA CYS A 96 21.89 -34.21 -20.87
C CYS A 96 21.35 -32.77 -20.74
N LEU A 97 21.57 -31.98 -21.79
CA LEU A 97 20.92 -30.68 -21.95
C LEU A 97 19.46 -30.88 -22.30
N VAL A 98 18.57 -30.49 -21.39
CA VAL A 98 17.13 -30.44 -21.67
C VAL A 98 16.74 -29.03 -22.11
N ALA A 99 16.15 -28.91 -23.29
CA ALA A 99 15.70 -27.65 -23.86
C ALA A 99 14.24 -27.73 -24.32
N THR A 100 13.52 -26.64 -24.14
CA THR A 100 12.17 -26.46 -24.68
C THR A 100 12.03 -25.03 -25.21
N THR A 101 11.55 -24.90 -26.44
CA THR A 101 11.29 -23.62 -27.10
C THR A 101 9.81 -23.32 -27.07
N PHE A 102 9.46 -22.10 -26.65
CA PHE A 102 8.10 -21.60 -26.66
C PHE A 102 7.99 -20.40 -27.60
N LYS A 103 6.93 -20.35 -28.41
CA LYS A 103 6.59 -19.20 -29.24
C LYS A 103 5.39 -18.50 -28.64
N PHE A 104 5.61 -17.27 -28.21
CA PHE A 104 4.56 -16.39 -27.74
C PHE A 104 4.18 -15.43 -28.85
N THR A 105 2.92 -15.42 -29.27
CA THR A 105 2.37 -14.34 -30.08
C THR A 105 2.32 -13.08 -29.21
N ALA A 106 3.13 -12.08 -29.54
CA ALA A 106 3.29 -10.87 -28.72
C ALA A 106 2.69 -9.67 -29.45
N ASN A 107 1.57 -9.14 -28.94
CA ASN A 107 1.13 -7.77 -29.22
C ASN A 107 1.76 -6.75 -28.24
N HIS A 108 2.65 -7.15 -27.33
CA HIS A 108 3.33 -6.25 -26.40
C HIS A 108 4.77 -6.68 -26.11
N THR A 109 5.64 -5.69 -25.88
CA THR A 109 7.07 -5.81 -25.61
C THR A 109 7.34 -6.51 -24.28
N THR A 110 8.06 -7.63 -24.35
CA THR A 110 8.41 -8.50 -23.22
C THR A 110 9.54 -7.91 -22.37
N GLY A 111 9.34 -7.89 -21.05
CA GLY A 111 10.37 -7.57 -20.06
C GLY A 111 11.37 -8.72 -19.81
N LYS A 112 12.48 -8.43 -19.13
CA LYS A 112 13.58 -9.39 -18.88
C LYS A 112 13.19 -10.49 -17.87
N GLY A 113 13.47 -11.75 -18.22
CA GLY A 113 12.97 -13.02 -17.65
C GLY A 113 13.64 -13.58 -16.38
N MET A 114 13.74 -14.92 -16.28
CA MET A 114 14.17 -15.73 -15.11
C MET A 114 15.39 -15.18 -14.36
N TRP A 115 15.48 -15.43 -13.04
CA TRP A 115 16.64 -15.01 -12.26
C TRP A 115 17.91 -15.66 -12.81
N ARG A 116 18.71 -14.84 -13.48
CA ARG A 116 20.11 -15.10 -13.80
C ARG A 116 20.93 -14.21 -12.88
N ALA A 117 22.08 -14.71 -12.40
CA ALA A 117 23.03 -13.83 -11.74
C ALA A 117 23.32 -12.65 -12.67
N ASN A 118 23.21 -11.41 -12.15
CA ASN A 118 23.37 -10.22 -12.98
C ASN A 118 24.82 -10.20 -13.50
N PRO A 119 25.08 -10.36 -14.81
CA PRO A 119 26.46 -10.46 -15.33
C PRO A 119 27.28 -9.20 -15.06
N ARG A 120 26.61 -8.05 -14.80
CA ARG A 120 27.26 -6.80 -14.41
C ARG A 120 27.94 -6.87 -13.04
N LEU A 121 27.64 -7.86 -12.20
CA LEU A 121 28.32 -8.07 -10.93
C LEU A 121 29.81 -8.37 -11.12
N ALA A 122 30.17 -9.08 -12.18
CA ALA A 122 31.57 -9.38 -12.52
C ALA A 122 32.40 -8.12 -12.88
N ARG A 123 31.74 -6.99 -13.16
CA ARG A 123 32.41 -5.68 -13.37
C ARG A 123 32.54 -4.87 -12.09
N ASN A 124 32.07 -5.38 -10.96
CA ASN A 124 32.14 -4.66 -9.70
C ASN A 124 33.28 -5.18 -8.83
N HIS A 125 34.27 -4.31 -8.61
CA HIS A 125 35.47 -4.66 -7.84
C HIS A 125 35.16 -5.20 -6.43
N THR A 126 34.29 -4.53 -5.66
CA THR A 126 33.88 -4.99 -4.32
C THR A 126 33.22 -6.37 -4.32
N PHE A 127 32.34 -6.64 -5.31
CA PHE A 127 31.73 -7.95 -5.48
C PHE A 127 32.80 -8.99 -5.76
N CYS A 128 33.72 -8.74 -6.70
CA CYS A 128 34.79 -9.66 -7.04
C CYS A 128 35.66 -9.97 -5.82
N THR A 129 36.09 -8.96 -5.05
CA THR A 129 36.91 -9.16 -3.85
C THR A 129 36.18 -9.96 -2.77
N GLU A 130 34.93 -9.60 -2.41
CA GLU A 130 34.18 -10.34 -1.39
C GLU A 130 33.80 -11.76 -1.86
N PHE A 131 33.50 -11.92 -3.15
CA PHE A 131 33.11 -13.21 -3.73
C PHE A 131 34.30 -14.16 -3.79
N ASP A 132 35.47 -13.68 -4.14
CA ASP A 132 36.71 -14.45 -4.20
C ASP A 132 37.14 -14.94 -2.80
N ALA A 133 37.12 -14.04 -1.81
CA ALA A 133 37.35 -14.41 -0.41
C ALA A 133 36.32 -15.44 0.09
N TYR A 134 35.04 -15.25 -0.26
CA TYR A 134 33.98 -16.17 0.13
C TYR A 134 34.10 -17.54 -0.56
N ILE A 135 34.47 -17.60 -1.84
CA ILE A 135 34.76 -18.86 -2.55
C ILE A 135 35.89 -19.59 -1.85
N SER A 136 37.01 -18.90 -1.61
CA SER A 136 38.21 -19.49 -0.99
C SER A 136 37.87 -20.14 0.34
N ILE A 137 37.17 -19.43 1.23
CA ILE A 137 36.69 -19.97 2.52
C ILE A 137 35.70 -21.14 2.30
N SER A 138 34.77 -20.98 1.36
CA SER A 138 33.72 -21.98 1.12
C SER A 138 34.27 -23.32 0.64
N VAL A 139 35.35 -23.30 -0.16
CA VAL A 139 36.01 -24.51 -0.65
C VAL A 139 36.69 -25.26 0.49
N PHE A 140 37.35 -24.57 1.43
CA PHE A 140 37.95 -25.20 2.62
C PHE A 140 36.92 -25.81 3.58
N LEU A 141 35.67 -25.33 3.55
CA LEU A 141 34.58 -25.86 4.39
C LEU A 141 33.91 -27.11 3.79
N LEU A 142 34.32 -27.55 2.59
CA LEU A 142 33.79 -28.76 1.97
C LEU A 142 34.48 -29.98 2.59
N SER A 143 33.68 -30.96 3.00
CA SER A 143 34.21 -32.20 3.57
C SER A 143 34.86 -33.05 2.48
N PRO A 144 36.10 -33.56 2.69
CA PRO A 144 36.77 -34.42 1.71
C PRO A 144 36.07 -35.77 1.53
N TYR A 145 35.18 -36.14 2.46
CA TYR A 145 34.39 -37.37 2.41
C TYR A 145 33.13 -37.25 1.54
N MET A 146 32.82 -36.05 1.03
CA MET A 146 31.70 -35.85 0.11
C MET A 146 32.12 -36.19 -1.32
N SER A 147 31.20 -36.72 -2.13
CA SER A 147 31.46 -36.92 -3.56
C SER A 147 31.74 -35.57 -4.24
N PRO A 148 32.53 -35.54 -5.34
CA PRO A 148 32.77 -34.31 -6.10
C PRO A 148 31.48 -33.59 -6.51
N GLN A 149 30.43 -34.35 -6.83
CA GLN A 149 29.11 -33.83 -7.17
C GLN A 149 28.43 -33.14 -5.98
N ASP A 150 28.45 -33.75 -4.79
CA ASP A 150 27.87 -33.17 -3.58
C ASP A 150 28.65 -31.94 -3.11
N GLN A 151 29.97 -31.96 -3.25
CA GLN A 151 30.84 -30.81 -3.00
C GLN A 151 30.46 -29.64 -3.92
N TRP A 152 30.27 -29.91 -5.22
CA TRP A 152 29.86 -28.91 -6.20
C TRP A 152 28.45 -28.34 -5.94
N ASP A 153 27.49 -29.19 -5.60
CA ASP A 153 26.12 -28.75 -5.30
C ASP A 153 26.06 -27.92 -4.00
N ARG A 154 26.83 -28.32 -2.97
CA ARG A 154 27.00 -27.56 -1.73
C ARG A 154 27.62 -26.18 -2.01
N LEU A 155 28.68 -26.13 -2.81
CA LEU A 155 29.34 -24.89 -3.19
C LEU A 155 28.38 -23.98 -3.97
N LYS A 156 27.69 -24.47 -5.00
CA LYS A 156 26.68 -23.70 -5.76
C LYS A 156 25.61 -23.10 -4.85
N HIS A 157 25.15 -23.84 -3.85
CA HIS A 157 24.17 -23.34 -2.88
C HIS A 157 24.75 -22.19 -2.04
N MET A 158 25.98 -22.36 -1.52
CA MET A 158 26.69 -21.33 -0.75
C MET A 158 26.93 -20.06 -1.58
N LEU A 159 27.41 -20.19 -2.82
CA LEU A 159 27.65 -19.08 -3.73
C LEU A 159 26.35 -18.38 -4.14
N THR A 160 25.30 -19.14 -4.42
CA THR A 160 23.97 -18.58 -4.70
C THR A 160 23.44 -17.78 -3.52
N LYS A 161 23.63 -18.26 -2.28
CA LYS A 161 23.24 -17.55 -1.06
C LYS A 161 24.03 -16.27 -0.89
N PHE A 162 25.34 -16.29 -1.14
CA PHE A 162 26.18 -15.10 -1.15
C PHE A 162 25.73 -14.09 -2.20
N ILE A 163 25.59 -14.50 -3.47
CA ILE A 163 25.21 -13.60 -4.57
C ILE A 163 23.84 -12.99 -4.30
N LYS A 164 22.88 -13.76 -3.80
CA LYS A 164 21.57 -13.26 -3.39
C LYS A 164 21.70 -12.28 -2.22
N SER A 165 22.53 -12.57 -1.22
CA SER A 165 22.80 -11.67 -0.09
C SER A 165 23.44 -10.36 -0.54
N PHE A 166 24.54 -10.42 -1.28
CA PHE A 166 25.23 -9.27 -1.86
C PHE A 166 24.30 -8.44 -2.75
N THR A 167 23.53 -9.10 -3.63
CA THR A 167 22.58 -8.42 -4.51
C THR A 167 21.43 -7.81 -3.72
N ARG A 168 20.97 -8.42 -2.62
CA ARG A 168 19.97 -7.82 -1.70
C ARG A 168 20.54 -6.63 -0.93
N ARG A 169 21.80 -6.72 -0.47
CA ARG A 169 22.54 -5.59 0.13
C ARG A 169 22.65 -4.41 -0.85
N ARG A 170 22.76 -4.70 -2.16
CA ARG A 170 23.10 -3.73 -3.21
C ARG A 170 21.95 -3.25 -4.11
N THR A 171 20.91 -4.05 -4.36
CA THR A 171 19.84 -3.75 -5.36
C THR A 171 18.85 -2.75 -4.78
N GLN A 172 19.37 -1.55 -4.51
CA GLN A 172 18.79 -0.50 -3.69
C GLN A 172 18.84 -0.87 -2.22
N THR A 173 19.96 -0.60 -1.57
CA THR A 173 19.88 -0.18 -0.17
C THR A 173 18.80 0.90 -0.14
N LEU A 174 17.82 0.80 0.77
CA LEU A 174 16.75 1.79 0.90
C LEU A 174 17.34 3.20 0.93
N THR A 175 18.53 3.35 1.52
CA THR A 175 19.40 4.52 1.51
C THR A 175 19.74 5.06 0.11
N THR A 176 20.06 4.21 -0.88
CA THR A 176 20.34 4.63 -2.26
C THR A 176 19.07 5.09 -2.99
N LEU A 177 17.93 4.45 -2.71
CA LEU A 177 16.63 4.85 -3.26
C LEU A 177 16.16 6.18 -2.65
N GLU A 178 16.27 6.31 -1.33
CA GLU A 178 16.07 7.54 -0.56
C GLU A 178 16.94 8.67 -1.13
N ALA A 179 18.25 8.45 -1.30
CA ALA A 179 19.18 9.45 -1.84
C ALA A 179 18.81 9.88 -3.28
N ARG A 180 18.37 8.94 -4.13
CA ARG A 180 17.92 9.26 -5.50
C ARG A 180 16.63 10.09 -5.50
N LEU A 181 15.68 9.78 -4.61
CA LEU A 181 14.48 10.59 -4.43
C LEU A 181 14.82 11.99 -3.94
N GLN A 182 15.72 12.09 -2.96
CA GLN A 182 16.19 13.37 -2.43
C GLN A 182 16.87 14.22 -3.49
N LYS A 183 17.79 13.64 -4.27
CA LYS A 183 18.46 14.34 -5.38
C LYS A 183 17.47 14.86 -6.42
N ARG A 184 16.44 14.10 -6.77
CA ARG A 184 15.41 14.56 -7.74
C ARG A 184 14.51 15.64 -7.17
N ALA A 185 14.09 15.50 -5.92
CA ALA A 185 13.29 16.50 -5.24
C ALA A 185 14.05 17.84 -5.21
N SER A 186 15.33 17.84 -4.82
CA SER A 186 16.14 19.06 -4.71
C SER A 186 16.55 19.66 -6.05
N HIS A 187 17.04 18.86 -7.00
CA HIS A 187 17.73 19.38 -8.19
C HIS A 187 16.81 19.85 -9.33
N ILE A 188 15.67 19.18 -9.57
CA ILE A 188 14.87 19.41 -10.79
C ILE A 188 13.62 20.23 -10.52
N HIS A 189 13.10 20.16 -9.29
CA HIS A 189 11.73 20.56 -9.01
C HIS A 189 11.58 21.64 -7.94
N LEU A 190 12.60 21.90 -7.12
CA LEU A 190 12.63 23.07 -6.24
C LEU A 190 13.08 24.36 -6.96
N SER A 191 13.79 24.25 -8.09
CA SER A 191 14.19 25.40 -8.91
C SER A 191 13.02 26.02 -9.68
N ARG A 192 11.90 25.30 -9.81
CA ARG A 192 10.70 25.78 -10.51
C ARG A 192 9.76 26.45 -9.50
N ALA A 193 9.30 27.66 -9.80
CA ALA A 193 8.25 28.33 -9.04
C ALA A 193 6.89 27.63 -9.25
N LEU A 194 6.66 26.51 -8.55
CA LEU A 194 5.45 25.69 -8.69
C LEU A 194 4.43 26.00 -7.58
N SER A 195 3.14 25.96 -7.96
CA SER A 195 2.01 25.95 -7.02
C SER A 195 2.01 24.69 -6.16
N PHE A 196 1.28 24.69 -5.04
CA PHE A 196 1.06 23.48 -4.23
C PHE A 196 0.51 22.32 -5.07
N ARG A 197 -0.48 22.60 -5.93
CA ARG A 197 -1.04 21.61 -6.86
C ARG A 197 0.01 21.13 -7.87
N GLY A 198 0.82 22.03 -8.42
CA GLY A 198 1.92 21.67 -9.33
C GLY A 198 2.96 20.77 -8.66
N ARG A 199 3.36 21.09 -7.42
CA ARG A 199 4.25 20.25 -6.60
C ARG A 199 3.63 18.88 -6.33
N ALA A 200 2.34 18.81 -5.98
CA ALA A 200 1.66 17.54 -5.78
C ALA A 200 1.65 16.66 -7.05
N THR A 201 1.39 17.25 -8.21
CA THR A 201 1.47 16.56 -9.50
C THR A 201 2.89 16.03 -9.76
N VAL A 202 3.92 16.87 -9.58
CA VAL A 202 5.32 16.45 -9.74
C VAL A 202 5.68 15.33 -8.77
N LEU A 203 5.27 15.45 -7.50
CA LEU A 203 5.54 14.46 -6.48
C LEU A 203 4.94 13.11 -6.85
N ASN A 204 3.66 13.07 -7.24
CA ASN A 204 2.99 11.83 -7.63
C ASN A 204 3.57 11.22 -8.92
N SER A 205 3.72 12.04 -9.96
CA SER A 205 4.00 11.55 -11.32
C SER A 205 5.49 11.32 -11.59
N LEU A 206 6.40 12.08 -10.96
CA LEU A 206 7.83 12.04 -11.27
C LEU A 206 8.71 11.50 -10.14
N ILE A 207 8.38 11.82 -8.90
CA ILE A 207 9.18 11.45 -7.73
C ILE A 207 8.71 10.09 -7.19
N LEU A 208 7.47 9.99 -6.70
CA LEU A 208 6.93 8.78 -6.10
C LEU A 208 6.71 7.64 -7.11
N SER A 209 6.50 7.96 -8.39
CA SER A 209 6.38 6.95 -9.45
C SER A 209 7.57 5.99 -9.55
N LYS A 210 8.75 6.40 -9.05
CA LYS A 210 9.96 5.57 -8.99
C LYS A 210 9.89 4.48 -7.91
N LEU A 211 8.96 4.58 -6.96
CA LEU A 211 8.78 3.62 -5.88
C LEU A 211 7.84 2.48 -6.24
N TRP A 212 6.86 2.68 -7.11
CA TRP A 212 5.74 1.75 -7.28
C TRP A 212 6.16 0.34 -7.70
N HIS A 213 7.12 0.21 -8.62
CA HIS A 213 7.61 -1.11 -9.02
C HIS A 213 8.29 -1.84 -7.86
N VAL A 214 9.12 -1.12 -7.09
CA VAL A 214 9.88 -1.66 -5.97
C VAL A 214 8.94 -2.05 -4.84
N LEU A 215 8.06 -1.15 -4.42
CA LEU A 215 7.10 -1.38 -3.33
C LEU A 215 6.10 -2.48 -3.63
N ARG A 216 5.78 -2.73 -4.90
CA ARG A 216 4.93 -3.85 -5.30
C ARG A 216 5.54 -5.20 -4.92
N VAL A 217 6.87 -5.34 -5.03
CA VAL A 217 7.54 -6.63 -4.87
C VAL A 217 8.32 -6.72 -3.58
N VAL A 218 9.00 -5.67 -3.15
CA VAL A 218 9.87 -5.67 -1.95
C VAL A 218 9.08 -5.25 -0.72
N SER A 219 9.24 -5.98 0.37
CA SER A 219 8.78 -5.56 1.69
C SER A 219 9.78 -4.60 2.31
N VAL A 220 9.29 -3.48 2.83
CA VAL A 220 10.13 -2.40 3.37
C VAL A 220 9.72 -2.10 4.82
N PRO A 221 10.66 -1.69 5.68
CA PRO A 221 10.36 -1.35 7.07
C PRO A 221 9.57 -0.05 7.18
N GLY A 222 8.87 0.14 8.30
CA GLY A 222 8.11 1.38 8.57
C GLY A 222 8.98 2.65 8.54
N THR A 223 10.24 2.55 8.97
CA THR A 223 11.22 3.65 8.95
C THR A 223 11.47 4.22 7.56
N PHE A 224 11.42 3.39 6.51
CA PHE A 224 11.51 3.84 5.13
C PHE A 224 10.35 4.77 4.78
N PHE A 225 9.11 4.38 5.14
CA PHE A 225 7.93 5.21 4.89
C PHE A 225 7.99 6.55 5.64
N THR A 226 8.48 6.56 6.88
CA THR A 226 8.69 7.79 7.65
C THR A 226 9.63 8.76 6.92
N LYS A 227 10.75 8.26 6.41
CA LYS A 227 11.72 9.08 5.65
C LYS A 227 11.15 9.60 4.33
N VAL A 228 10.46 8.75 3.56
CA VAL A 228 9.81 9.17 2.32
C VAL A 228 8.75 10.23 2.61
N ARG A 229 7.94 10.06 3.65
CA ARG A 229 6.94 11.05 4.09
C ARG A 229 7.59 12.38 4.52
N SER A 230 8.71 12.36 5.23
CA SER A 230 9.48 13.56 5.54
C SER A 230 9.94 14.31 4.28
N LEU A 231 10.44 13.57 3.27
CA LEU A 231 10.80 14.15 1.97
C LEU A 231 9.59 14.74 1.24
N MET A 232 8.45 14.05 1.25
CA MET A 232 7.20 14.56 0.68
C MET A 232 6.79 15.89 1.33
N GLY A 233 6.80 15.95 2.67
CA GLY A 233 6.47 17.15 3.43
C GLY A 233 7.37 18.33 3.08
N ARG A 234 8.70 18.12 3.10
CA ARG A 234 9.69 19.15 2.74
C ARG A 234 9.53 19.64 1.29
N PHE A 235 9.25 18.73 0.37
CA PHE A 235 9.09 19.07 -1.05
C PHE A 235 7.81 19.87 -1.30
N LEU A 236 6.66 19.39 -0.80
CA LEU A 236 5.37 20.07 -0.99
C LEU A 236 5.38 21.46 -0.37
N GLN A 237 6.00 21.60 0.80
CA GLN A 237 5.92 22.80 1.64
C GLN A 237 7.20 23.63 1.60
N HIS A 238 8.01 23.48 0.55
CA HIS A 238 9.20 24.29 0.35
C HIS A 238 8.86 25.79 0.39
N ARG A 239 9.59 26.55 1.22
CA ARG A 239 9.36 27.98 1.48
C ARG A 239 7.91 28.30 1.90
N SER A 240 7.30 27.42 2.69
CA SER A 240 5.96 27.60 3.23
C SER A 240 5.97 27.35 4.72
N PHE A 241 5.50 28.33 5.50
CA PHE A 241 5.45 28.26 6.95
C PHE A 241 4.29 29.12 7.45
N PRO A 242 3.38 28.64 8.31
CA PRO A 242 3.39 27.32 8.95
C PRO A 242 3.01 26.17 8.01
N PRO A 243 3.50 24.94 8.26
CA PRO A 243 3.17 23.78 7.45
C PRO A 243 1.75 23.25 7.70
N ILE A 244 1.09 22.80 6.63
CA ILE A 244 -0.11 21.96 6.63
C ILE A 244 0.32 20.51 6.94
N ARG A 245 -0.47 19.76 7.72
CA ARG A 245 -0.18 18.34 8.00
C ARG A 245 -0.11 17.55 6.69
N LEU A 246 0.90 16.69 6.54
CA LEU A 246 1.06 15.90 5.32
C LEU A 246 -0.15 15.01 5.02
N ASP A 247 -0.78 14.45 6.06
CA ASP A 247 -1.97 13.62 5.90
C ASP A 247 -3.15 14.41 5.32
N THR A 248 -3.33 15.67 5.72
CA THR A 248 -4.29 16.58 5.08
C THR A 248 -3.98 16.77 3.60
N LEU A 249 -2.70 16.92 3.21
CA LEU A 249 -2.30 17.04 1.81
C LEU A 249 -2.47 15.74 1.01
N CYS A 250 -2.46 14.58 1.67
CA CYS A 250 -2.74 13.29 1.05
C CYS A 250 -4.23 13.09 0.72
N LEU A 251 -5.14 13.79 1.42
CA LEU A 251 -6.58 13.69 1.16
C LEU A 251 -6.92 14.04 -0.31
N PRO A 252 -8.06 13.54 -0.83
CA PRO A 252 -8.57 13.96 -2.13
C PRO A 252 -8.75 15.48 -2.23
N THR A 253 -8.61 16.03 -3.43
CA THR A 253 -8.83 17.47 -3.69
C THR A 253 -10.24 17.94 -3.34
N LYS A 254 -11.22 17.04 -3.42
CA LYS A 254 -12.61 17.28 -3.02
C LYS A 254 -12.81 17.40 -1.49
N MET A 255 -11.80 17.05 -0.69
CA MET A 255 -11.80 17.09 0.78
C MET A 255 -10.70 18.03 1.31
N GLY A 256 -10.21 18.96 0.49
CA GLY A 256 -9.18 19.92 0.88
C GLY A 256 -7.75 19.44 0.80
N GLY A 257 -7.49 18.20 0.40
CA GLY A 257 -6.12 17.76 0.15
C GLY A 257 -5.61 18.08 -1.25
N LEU A 258 -4.46 17.51 -1.59
CA LEU A 258 -3.84 17.62 -2.91
C LEU A 258 -3.85 16.28 -3.69
N GLY A 259 -4.42 15.23 -3.11
CA GLY A 259 -4.43 13.88 -3.70
C GLY A 259 -3.05 13.25 -3.80
N VAL A 260 -2.13 13.61 -2.90
CA VAL A 260 -0.77 13.05 -2.87
C VAL A 260 -0.82 11.62 -2.35
N LEU A 261 -0.21 10.69 -3.07
CA LEU A 261 -0.29 9.27 -2.73
C LEU A 261 0.52 8.94 -1.47
N ASN A 262 -0.16 8.44 -0.43
CA ASN A 262 0.52 7.88 0.74
C ASN A 262 1.27 6.59 0.33
N PRO A 263 2.61 6.52 0.46
CA PRO A 263 3.37 5.38 -0.04
C PRO A 263 3.06 4.05 0.64
N LYS A 264 2.67 4.06 1.93
CA LYS A 264 2.29 2.85 2.67
C LYS A 264 0.97 2.29 2.15
N LEU A 265 -0.04 3.15 2.02
CA LEU A 265 -1.35 2.76 1.46
C LEU A 265 -1.22 2.33 -0.01
N GLN A 266 -0.34 3.01 -0.77
CA GLN A 266 -0.07 2.63 -2.14
C GLN A 266 0.62 1.27 -2.24
N GLN A 267 1.53 0.91 -1.31
CA GLN A 267 2.10 -0.44 -1.27
C GLN A 267 1.02 -1.50 -1.06
N GLY A 268 0.09 -1.27 -0.12
CA GLY A 268 -1.04 -2.16 0.13
C GLY A 268 -1.94 -2.30 -1.11
N ALA A 269 -2.31 -1.18 -1.72
CA ALA A 269 -3.15 -1.16 -2.92
C ALA A 269 -2.53 -1.94 -4.10
N LEU A 270 -1.20 -1.92 -4.24
CA LEU A 270 -0.49 -2.67 -5.28
C LEU A 270 -0.59 -4.19 -5.10
N GLN A 271 -0.93 -4.67 -3.90
CA GLN A 271 -1.12 -6.10 -3.61
C GLN A 271 -2.49 -6.63 -4.06
N LEU A 272 -3.45 -5.76 -4.39
CA LEU A 272 -4.76 -6.17 -4.91
C LEU A 272 -4.67 -7.04 -6.16
N ARG A 273 -3.56 -6.92 -6.91
CA ARG A 273 -3.28 -7.82 -8.04
C ARG A 273 -3.29 -9.30 -7.62
N TRP A 274 -2.78 -9.61 -6.43
CA TRP A 274 -2.68 -10.97 -5.92
C TRP A 274 -3.88 -11.31 -5.04
N LEU A 275 -4.33 -10.37 -4.21
CA LEU A 275 -5.42 -10.60 -3.26
C LEU A 275 -6.77 -10.87 -3.96
N ARG A 276 -7.09 -10.11 -5.02
CA ARG A 276 -8.38 -10.28 -5.71
C ARG A 276 -8.57 -11.70 -6.28
N PRO A 277 -7.65 -12.25 -7.12
CA PRO A 277 -7.82 -13.60 -7.62
C PRO A 277 -7.68 -14.65 -6.52
N LEU A 278 -6.87 -14.41 -5.48
CA LEU A 278 -6.73 -15.32 -4.34
C LEU A 278 -8.08 -15.50 -3.61
N PHE A 279 -8.85 -14.42 -3.45
CA PHE A 279 -10.15 -14.46 -2.77
C PHE A 279 -11.33 -14.77 -3.69
N GLN A 280 -11.13 -14.87 -5.00
CA GLN A 280 -12.20 -15.13 -5.99
C GLN A 280 -12.15 -16.53 -6.61
N SER A 281 -10.98 -17.15 -6.69
CA SER A 281 -10.77 -18.43 -7.38
C SER A 281 -10.21 -19.48 -6.43
N THR A 282 -10.99 -19.85 -5.42
CA THR A 282 -10.60 -20.82 -4.39
C THR A 282 -10.44 -22.24 -4.92
N SER A 283 -11.26 -22.64 -5.88
CA SER A 283 -11.34 -24.03 -6.34
C SER A 283 -10.21 -24.41 -7.30
N SER A 284 -9.80 -23.49 -8.18
CA SER A 284 -8.72 -23.69 -9.17
C SER A 284 -8.10 -22.36 -9.62
N PRO A 285 -7.18 -21.75 -8.84
CA PRO A 285 -6.54 -20.51 -9.25
C PRO A 285 -5.60 -20.76 -10.43
N SER A 286 -5.75 -19.96 -11.49
CA SER A 286 -4.93 -20.06 -12.69
C SER A 286 -3.50 -19.54 -12.46
N GLY A 287 -2.53 -20.10 -13.18
CA GLY A 287 -1.12 -19.71 -13.14
C GLY A 287 -0.35 -20.26 -11.92
N LEU A 288 0.94 -19.98 -11.84
CA LEU A 288 1.82 -20.60 -10.83
C LEU A 288 1.72 -20.00 -9.42
N VAL A 289 1.56 -18.67 -9.34
CA VAL A 289 1.83 -17.94 -8.09
C VAL A 289 0.77 -18.23 -7.04
N LEU A 290 -0.51 -18.24 -7.41
CA LEU A 290 -1.61 -18.42 -6.47
C LEU A 290 -1.67 -19.84 -5.90
N PRO A 291 -1.62 -20.92 -6.72
CA PRO A 291 -1.53 -22.29 -6.20
C PRO A 291 -0.33 -22.48 -5.28
N TRP A 292 0.83 -21.89 -5.63
CA TRP A 292 2.02 -21.95 -4.76
C TRP A 292 1.82 -21.24 -3.41
N LEU A 293 1.16 -20.07 -3.39
CA LEU A 293 0.82 -19.39 -2.14
C LEU A 293 -0.15 -20.22 -1.29
N LEU A 294 -1.19 -20.80 -1.90
CA LEU A 294 -2.13 -21.67 -1.20
C LEU A 294 -1.46 -22.94 -0.68
N TYR A 295 -0.59 -23.56 -1.46
CA TYR A 295 0.23 -24.70 -1.03
C TYR A 295 1.07 -24.35 0.20
N LEU A 296 1.78 -23.22 0.18
CA LEU A 296 2.56 -22.79 1.34
C LEU A 296 1.70 -22.60 2.59
N LEU A 297 0.51 -22.00 2.43
CA LEU A 297 -0.41 -21.82 3.56
C LEU A 297 -0.85 -23.17 4.12
N ARG A 298 -1.30 -24.10 3.26
CA ARG A 298 -1.72 -25.45 3.68
C ARG A 298 -0.59 -26.26 4.30
N HIS A 299 0.64 -26.14 3.76
CA HIS A 299 1.80 -26.85 4.27
C HIS A 299 2.21 -26.36 5.67
N TYR A 300 2.19 -25.05 5.92
CA TYR A 300 2.60 -24.48 7.21
C TYR A 300 1.47 -24.37 8.23
N LEU A 301 0.22 -24.46 7.80
CA LEU A 301 -0.99 -24.33 8.60
C LEU A 301 -2.03 -25.37 8.13
N PRO A 302 -1.78 -26.68 8.36
CA PRO A 302 -2.66 -27.74 7.85
C PRO A 302 -4.07 -27.68 8.47
N ASP A 303 -4.17 -27.28 9.74
CA ASP A 303 -5.42 -27.18 10.48
C ASP A 303 -6.09 -25.79 10.40
N VAL A 304 -5.76 -24.99 9.38
CA VAL A 304 -6.33 -23.65 9.20
C VAL A 304 -6.72 -23.46 7.75
N HIS A 305 -7.96 -23.00 7.52
CA HIS A 305 -8.36 -22.60 6.19
C HIS A 305 -7.43 -21.49 5.63
N PRO A 306 -6.88 -21.62 4.40
CA PRO A 306 -5.82 -20.75 3.88
C PRO A 306 -6.12 -19.24 3.88
N HIS A 307 -7.39 -18.85 3.89
CA HIS A 307 -7.81 -17.44 3.88
C HIS A 307 -7.89 -16.81 5.27
N LEU A 308 -8.11 -17.59 6.34
CA LEU A 308 -8.27 -17.04 7.69
C LEU A 308 -7.03 -16.24 8.17
N PRO A 309 -5.78 -16.62 7.86
CA PRO A 309 -4.60 -15.81 8.21
C PRO A 309 -4.54 -14.42 7.56
N PHE A 310 -5.28 -14.18 6.47
CA PHE A 310 -5.39 -12.84 5.87
C PHE A 310 -6.33 -11.94 6.69
N ILE A 311 -7.32 -12.53 7.35
CA ILE A 311 -8.34 -11.86 8.15
C ILE A 311 -7.83 -11.66 9.59
N PHE A 312 -7.26 -12.71 10.18
CA PHE A 312 -6.84 -12.73 11.58
C PHE A 312 -5.32 -12.86 11.72
N PRO A 313 -4.61 -11.80 12.16
CA PRO A 313 -3.16 -11.82 12.32
C PRO A 313 -2.62 -12.91 13.25
N ASP A 314 -3.39 -13.30 14.26
CA ASP A 314 -2.96 -14.29 15.26
C ASP A 314 -2.83 -15.71 14.68
N LEU A 315 -3.49 -16.01 13.55
CA LEU A 315 -3.35 -17.29 12.83
C LEU A 315 -2.08 -17.37 11.96
N ARG A 316 -1.33 -16.28 11.80
CA ARG A 316 -0.18 -16.25 10.89
C ARG A 316 1.03 -16.98 11.49
N HIS A 317 1.52 -17.98 10.77
CA HIS A 317 2.77 -18.67 11.11
C HIS A 317 3.95 -17.69 11.21
N PRO A 318 4.87 -17.82 12.20
CA PRO A 318 6.00 -16.89 12.39
C PRO A 318 6.87 -16.68 11.14
N ARG A 319 7.09 -17.74 10.33
CA ARG A 319 7.87 -17.64 9.08
C ARG A 319 7.26 -16.64 8.08
N PHE A 320 5.94 -16.46 8.11
CA PHE A 320 5.26 -15.56 7.20
C PHE A 320 5.29 -14.08 7.62
N ARG A 321 5.68 -13.80 8.87
CA ARG A 321 5.77 -12.43 9.44
C ARG A 321 7.07 -11.71 9.10
N THR A 322 8.04 -12.40 8.51
CA THR A 322 9.34 -11.83 8.14
C THR A 322 9.26 -11.00 6.86
N TYR A 323 10.10 -9.97 6.71
CA TYR A 323 10.18 -9.17 5.47
C TYR A 323 10.60 -9.98 4.23
N THR A 324 11.15 -11.19 4.43
CA THR A 324 11.50 -12.10 3.33
C THR A 324 10.34 -12.96 2.86
N SER A 325 9.24 -12.98 3.62
CA SER A 325 8.04 -13.75 3.31
C SER A 325 7.32 -13.20 2.08
N PRO A 326 6.84 -14.05 1.16
CA PRO A 326 5.96 -13.61 0.07
C PRO A 326 4.62 -13.06 0.58
N PHE A 327 4.22 -13.41 1.82
CA PHE A 327 2.97 -12.98 2.42
C PHE A 327 3.04 -11.66 3.17
N PHE A 328 4.24 -11.14 3.46
CA PHE A 328 4.38 -9.96 4.32
C PHE A 328 3.57 -8.77 3.81
N ASN A 329 3.74 -8.41 2.52
CA ASN A 329 3.01 -7.31 1.91
C ASN A 329 1.52 -7.63 1.75
N LEU A 330 1.17 -8.90 1.48
CA LEU A 330 -0.22 -9.32 1.29
C LEU A 330 -1.02 -9.19 2.60
N PHE A 331 -0.46 -9.71 3.70
CA PHE A 331 -1.02 -9.57 5.04
C PHE A 331 -1.09 -8.11 5.47
N ALA A 332 -0.01 -7.35 5.28
CA ALA A 332 -0.01 -5.92 5.61
C ALA A 332 -1.05 -5.13 4.80
N ALA A 333 -1.40 -5.57 3.58
CA ALA A 333 -2.44 -4.95 2.78
C ALA A 333 -3.85 -5.25 3.34
N CYS A 334 -4.11 -6.49 3.77
CA CYS A 334 -5.35 -6.85 4.45
C CYS A 334 -5.50 -6.12 5.80
N ASP A 335 -4.42 -6.01 6.57
CA ASP A 335 -4.41 -5.30 7.87
C ASP A 335 -4.73 -3.80 7.75
N LEU A 336 -4.55 -3.20 6.56
CA LEU A 336 -4.86 -1.79 6.32
C LEU A 336 -6.34 -1.54 6.01
N LEU A 337 -7.08 -2.58 5.62
CA LEU A 337 -8.47 -2.42 5.22
C LEU A 337 -9.36 -2.20 6.45
N PRO A 338 -10.41 -1.35 6.33
CA PRO A 338 -11.49 -1.34 7.30
C PRO A 338 -12.15 -2.72 7.36
N HIS A 339 -12.50 -3.15 8.57
CA HIS A 339 -13.31 -4.33 8.80
C HIS A 339 -14.55 -3.93 9.60
N ASP A 340 -15.71 -4.48 9.20
CA ASP A 340 -16.94 -4.43 9.98
C ASP A 340 -17.43 -5.87 10.19
N PHE A 341 -17.09 -6.45 11.34
CA PHE A 341 -17.57 -7.77 11.71
C PHE A 341 -18.85 -7.72 12.54
N ASP A 342 -19.34 -6.53 12.91
CA ASP A 342 -20.53 -6.37 13.75
C ASP A 342 -21.78 -6.76 12.99
N SER A 343 -21.82 -6.58 11.67
CA SER A 343 -22.93 -7.00 10.80
C SER A 343 -22.74 -8.41 10.20
N THR A 344 -21.64 -9.10 10.51
CA THR A 344 -21.31 -10.37 9.84
C THR A 344 -21.96 -11.58 10.53
N VAL A 345 -22.47 -12.51 9.72
CA VAL A 345 -22.87 -13.87 10.14
C VAL A 345 -21.93 -14.89 9.51
N ILE A 346 -21.47 -15.84 10.32
CA ILE A 346 -20.55 -16.91 9.93
C ILE A 346 -21.15 -18.27 10.31
N ASN A 347 -20.77 -19.32 9.58
CA ASN A 347 -21.16 -20.68 9.95
C ASN A 347 -20.36 -21.19 11.17
N LEU A 348 -20.89 -22.21 11.84
CA LEU A 348 -20.31 -22.72 13.08
C LEU A 348 -18.89 -23.30 12.90
N PRO A 349 -18.58 -24.08 11.85
CA PRO A 349 -17.22 -24.55 11.61
C PRO A 349 -16.21 -23.40 11.45
N THR A 350 -16.57 -22.34 10.74
CA THR A 350 -15.71 -21.15 10.60
C THR A 350 -15.49 -20.46 11.94
N CYS A 351 -16.55 -20.33 12.76
CA CYS A 351 -16.46 -19.74 14.08
C CYS A 351 -15.42 -20.47 14.95
N LEU A 352 -15.45 -21.80 14.98
CA LEU A 352 -14.49 -22.62 15.74
C LEU A 352 -13.02 -22.35 15.41
N ASP A 353 -12.69 -21.93 14.19
CA ASP A 353 -11.32 -21.70 13.72
C ASP A 353 -10.81 -20.27 13.93
N ILE A 354 -11.66 -19.37 14.43
CA ILE A 354 -11.28 -17.98 14.75
C ILE A 354 -10.43 -17.94 16.03
N PRO A 355 -9.37 -17.10 16.11
CA PRO A 355 -8.64 -16.86 17.35
C PRO A 355 -9.55 -16.30 18.44
N LEU A 356 -9.41 -16.78 19.68
CA LEU A 356 -10.15 -16.21 20.81
C LEU A 356 -9.90 -14.72 20.99
N ALA A 357 -8.68 -14.25 20.69
CA ALA A 357 -8.33 -12.83 20.76
C ALA A 357 -9.15 -11.95 19.80
N SER A 358 -9.61 -12.50 18.67
CA SER A 358 -10.46 -11.80 17.69
C SER A 358 -11.95 -12.00 17.95
N ALA A 359 -12.30 -12.95 18.82
CA ALA A 359 -13.65 -13.32 19.19
C ALA A 359 -14.21 -12.48 20.35
N VAL A 360 -13.39 -11.58 20.91
CA VAL A 360 -13.69 -10.87 22.15
C VAL A 360 -13.42 -9.38 22.04
N VAL A 361 -14.19 -8.60 22.80
CA VAL A 361 -14.08 -7.15 22.93
C VAL A 361 -13.77 -6.85 24.39
N VAL A 362 -12.70 -6.10 24.63
CA VAL A 362 -12.31 -5.64 25.98
C VAL A 362 -12.83 -4.22 26.16
N PRO A 363 -13.67 -3.94 27.19
CA PRO A 363 -14.13 -2.59 27.47
C PRO A 363 -12.98 -1.64 27.81
N HIS A 364 -13.20 -0.34 27.60
CA HIS A 364 -12.22 0.68 27.96
C HIS A 364 -11.90 0.63 29.46
N GLY A 365 -10.60 0.72 29.79
CA GLY A 365 -10.11 0.70 31.18
C GLY A 365 -9.88 -0.70 31.77
N LEU A 366 -10.25 -1.78 31.07
CA LEU A 366 -10.05 -3.15 31.55
C LEU A 366 -8.81 -3.84 30.95
N PRO A 367 -8.28 -4.90 31.60
CA PRO A 367 -7.08 -5.58 31.14
C PRO A 367 -7.23 -6.17 29.73
N ALA A 368 -6.31 -5.81 28.82
CA ALA A 368 -6.31 -6.30 27.45
C ALA A 368 -6.19 -7.84 27.37
N PHE A 369 -6.56 -8.42 26.22
CA PHE A 369 -6.38 -9.84 25.97
C PHE A 369 -4.88 -10.20 25.93
N PRO A 370 -4.37 -11.05 26.85
CA PRO A 370 -2.94 -11.30 26.97
C PRO A 370 -2.31 -11.88 25.70
N ALA A 371 -1.14 -11.36 25.33
CA ALA A 371 -0.41 -11.82 24.15
C ALA A 371 -0.08 -13.33 24.20
N SER A 372 0.19 -13.85 25.40
CA SER A 372 0.43 -15.28 25.65
C SER A 372 -0.76 -16.17 25.32
N TRP A 373 -1.98 -15.63 25.26
CA TRP A 373 -3.21 -16.40 25.02
C TRP A 373 -3.65 -16.38 23.56
N ARG A 374 -3.00 -15.58 22.70
CA ARG A 374 -3.38 -15.37 21.29
C ARG A 374 -3.28 -16.62 20.40
N HIS A 375 -2.63 -17.68 20.87
CA HIS A 375 -2.55 -18.97 20.17
C HIS A 375 -3.85 -19.80 20.29
N LEU A 376 -4.76 -19.42 21.19
CA LEU A 376 -6.02 -20.12 21.42
C LEU A 376 -7.09 -19.70 20.41
N ARG A 377 -7.97 -20.65 20.06
CA ARG A 377 -9.09 -20.50 19.14
C ARG A 377 -10.42 -20.79 19.83
N ILE A 378 -11.51 -20.39 19.20
CA ILE A 378 -12.86 -20.62 19.72
C ILE A 378 -13.08 -22.11 20.01
N ARG A 379 -12.59 -23.02 19.14
CA ARG A 379 -12.67 -24.49 19.36
C ARG A 379 -12.05 -25.00 20.66
N ASP A 380 -11.14 -24.24 21.27
CA ASP A 380 -10.53 -24.62 22.54
C ASP A 380 -11.50 -24.41 23.71
N ALA A 381 -12.36 -23.38 23.64
CA ALA A 381 -13.32 -23.02 24.69
C ALA A 381 -14.77 -23.45 24.38
N TYR A 382 -15.09 -23.68 23.11
CA TYR A 382 -16.44 -23.94 22.63
C TYR A 382 -16.48 -25.16 21.69
N GLU A 383 -17.66 -25.74 21.55
CA GLU A 383 -17.98 -26.85 20.66
C GLU A 383 -19.34 -26.68 20.01
N ILE A 384 -19.62 -27.43 18.95
CA ILE A 384 -20.92 -27.39 18.27
C ILE A 384 -21.88 -28.31 19.00
N ASN A 385 -22.98 -27.77 19.48
CA ASN A 385 -24.13 -28.54 19.91
C ASN A 385 -24.98 -28.87 18.69
N THR A 386 -24.92 -30.13 18.25
CA THR A 386 -25.62 -30.60 17.04
C THR A 386 -27.14 -30.66 17.20
N THR A 387 -27.66 -30.75 18.42
CA THR A 387 -29.11 -30.77 18.68
C THR A 387 -29.74 -29.40 18.46
N LEU A 388 -29.04 -28.34 18.87
CA LEU A 388 -29.53 -26.96 18.78
C LEU A 388 -28.95 -26.19 17.59
N ASP A 389 -27.97 -26.77 16.89
CA ASP A 389 -27.16 -26.12 15.83
C ASP A 389 -26.60 -24.75 16.28
N ILE A 390 -25.94 -24.77 17.45
CA ILE A 390 -25.30 -23.60 18.06
C ILE A 390 -23.90 -23.91 18.56
N LEU A 391 -23.15 -22.85 18.83
CA LEU A 391 -21.92 -22.91 19.58
C LEU A 391 -22.22 -22.93 21.10
N SER A 392 -21.76 -23.96 21.80
CA SER A 392 -21.87 -24.10 23.26
C SER A 392 -20.49 -24.11 23.93
N ARG A 393 -20.42 -23.62 25.17
CA ARG A 393 -19.17 -23.68 25.96
C ARG A 393 -18.81 -25.14 26.24
N ARG A 394 -17.53 -25.48 26.09
CA ARG A 394 -16.99 -26.75 26.57
C ARG A 394 -17.03 -26.80 28.09
N LEU A 395 -17.28 -27.98 28.64
CA LEU A 395 -17.10 -28.23 30.05
C LEU A 395 -15.61 -28.09 30.43
N PRO A 396 -15.27 -27.62 31.63
CA PRO A 396 -13.87 -27.49 32.04
C PRO A 396 -13.07 -28.79 31.99
N SER A 397 -13.74 -29.94 32.07
CA SER A 397 -13.16 -31.28 31.94
C SER A 397 -12.85 -31.67 30.48
N SER A 398 -13.50 -31.04 29.50
CA SER A 398 -13.36 -31.36 28.06
C SER A 398 -12.51 -30.35 27.28
N PHE A 399 -11.77 -29.48 27.97
CA PHE A 399 -10.84 -28.57 27.32
C PHE A 399 -9.66 -29.34 26.67
N PRO A 400 -9.40 -29.16 25.37
CA PRO A 400 -8.36 -29.92 24.67
C PRO A 400 -6.95 -29.47 25.07
N ARG A 401 -6.78 -28.22 25.51
CA ARG A 401 -5.48 -27.64 25.91
C ARG A 401 -5.66 -26.43 26.82
N SER A 402 -4.62 -26.04 27.54
CA SER A 402 -4.57 -24.79 28.32
C SER A 402 -5.77 -24.54 29.27
N PRO A 403 -6.23 -25.54 30.07
CA PRO A 403 -7.49 -25.45 30.82
C PRO A 403 -7.53 -24.30 31.84
N ARG A 404 -6.39 -23.97 32.45
CA ARG A 404 -6.27 -22.84 33.38
C ARG A 404 -6.52 -21.50 32.69
N ILE A 405 -6.04 -21.36 31.44
CA ILE A 405 -6.21 -20.12 30.66
C ILE A 405 -7.64 -20.00 30.19
N LEU A 406 -8.21 -21.08 29.65
CA LEU A 406 -9.59 -21.09 29.16
C LEU A 406 -10.60 -20.80 30.28
N ARG A 407 -10.38 -21.36 31.48
CA ARG A 407 -11.20 -21.03 32.65
C ARG A 407 -11.16 -19.54 32.99
N LYS A 408 -9.98 -18.91 32.94
CA LYS A 408 -9.84 -17.47 33.14
C LYS A 408 -10.55 -16.66 32.05
N VAL A 409 -10.47 -17.09 30.79
CA VAL A 409 -11.18 -16.42 29.68
C VAL A 409 -12.69 -16.48 29.91
N LEU A 410 -13.24 -17.66 30.21
CA LEU A 410 -14.68 -17.83 30.45
C LEU A 410 -15.15 -17.09 31.71
N GLN A 411 -14.37 -17.14 32.80
CA GLN A 411 -14.65 -16.35 34.01
C GLN A 411 -14.73 -14.86 33.71
N ARG A 412 -13.83 -14.35 32.84
CA ARG A 412 -13.87 -12.95 32.40
C ARG A 412 -15.08 -12.60 31.53
N VAL A 413 -15.65 -13.59 30.84
CA VAL A 413 -16.92 -13.41 30.13
C VAL A 413 -18.08 -13.38 31.11
N ASP A 414 -18.04 -14.21 32.15
CA ASP A 414 -19.07 -14.30 33.18
C ASP A 414 -19.12 -13.09 34.11
N ASP A 415 -17.97 -12.49 34.43
CA ASP A 415 -17.87 -11.27 35.25
C ASP A 415 -18.00 -9.96 34.44
N HIS A 416 -18.33 -10.06 33.15
CA HIS A 416 -18.46 -8.93 32.22
C HIS A 416 -17.19 -8.07 32.04
N SER A 417 -16.00 -8.57 32.41
CA SER A 417 -14.72 -7.92 32.12
C SER A 417 -14.20 -8.17 30.69
N LEU A 418 -14.91 -9.01 29.93
CA LEU A 418 -14.63 -9.38 28.54
C LEU A 418 -15.96 -9.72 27.85
N PHE A 419 -16.24 -9.12 26.70
CA PHE A 419 -17.45 -9.41 25.93
C PHE A 419 -17.11 -10.28 24.72
N LEU A 420 -18.02 -11.16 24.33
CA LEU A 420 -17.93 -11.86 23.05
C LEU A 420 -18.30 -10.90 21.92
N HIS A 421 -17.63 -11.02 20.77
CA HIS A 421 -17.98 -10.26 19.59
C HIS A 421 -19.35 -10.70 19.05
N ALA A 422 -20.09 -9.78 18.42
CA ALA A 422 -21.42 -10.01 17.86
C ALA A 422 -21.55 -11.30 17.03
N PHE A 423 -20.60 -11.62 16.14
CA PHE A 423 -20.67 -12.83 15.32
C PHE A 423 -20.57 -14.13 16.15
N VAL A 424 -19.88 -14.11 17.31
CA VAL A 424 -19.80 -15.26 18.23
C VAL A 424 -21.08 -15.40 19.02
N ILE A 425 -21.62 -14.28 19.52
CA ILE A 425 -22.91 -14.25 20.22
C ILE A 425 -23.98 -14.83 19.31
N ARG A 426 -24.04 -14.39 18.04
CA ARG A 426 -24.96 -14.93 17.06
C ARG A 426 -24.76 -16.42 16.86
N ALA A 427 -23.53 -16.92 16.79
CA ALA A 427 -23.25 -18.36 16.68
C ALA A 427 -23.75 -19.17 17.90
N CYS A 428 -23.95 -18.54 19.06
CA CYS A 428 -24.50 -19.19 20.25
C CYS A 428 -26.05 -19.21 20.28
N LEU A 429 -26.73 -18.51 19.36
CA LEU A 429 -28.19 -18.45 19.29
C LEU A 429 -28.74 -19.44 18.25
N PRO A 430 -29.88 -20.11 18.49
CA PRO A 430 -30.59 -20.88 17.45
C PRO A 430 -30.95 -20.05 16.22
N GLN A 431 -31.02 -20.69 15.05
CA GLN A 431 -31.31 -19.99 13.79
C GLN A 431 -32.69 -19.32 13.79
N SER A 432 -33.69 -19.89 14.47
CA SER A 432 -35.02 -19.30 14.61
C SER A 432 -34.97 -17.92 15.29
N ILE A 433 -34.25 -17.82 16.40
CA ILE A 433 -34.09 -16.56 17.15
C ILE A 433 -33.32 -15.54 16.33
N LEU A 434 -32.29 -15.96 15.59
CA LEU A 434 -31.55 -15.05 14.70
C LEU A 434 -32.45 -14.45 13.61
N THR A 435 -33.29 -15.27 12.98
CA THR A 435 -34.21 -14.81 11.93
C THR A 435 -35.27 -13.87 12.49
N GLU A 436 -35.75 -14.10 13.72
CA GLU A 436 -36.73 -13.24 14.38
C GLU A 436 -36.13 -11.89 14.80
N GLN A 437 -34.96 -11.89 15.44
CA GLN A 437 -34.34 -10.68 15.97
C GLN A 437 -33.58 -9.87 14.91
N PHE A 438 -33.11 -10.51 13.85
CA PHE A 438 -32.29 -9.90 12.79
C PHE A 438 -32.72 -10.40 11.40
N PRO A 439 -33.92 -10.02 10.91
CA PRO A 439 -34.47 -10.53 9.65
C PRO A 439 -33.64 -10.18 8.41
N ASP A 440 -32.85 -9.10 8.47
CA ASP A 440 -32.00 -8.63 7.37
C ASP A 440 -30.66 -9.38 7.26
N LEU A 441 -30.32 -10.25 8.23
CA LEU A 441 -29.07 -11.01 8.23
C LEU A 441 -29.21 -12.35 7.49
N MET A 442 -28.15 -12.73 6.78
CA MET A 442 -28.11 -14.02 6.09
C MET A 442 -28.17 -15.19 7.08
N ALA A 443 -28.90 -16.25 6.71
CA ALA A 443 -28.95 -17.48 7.49
C ALA A 443 -27.58 -18.18 7.55
N ARG A 444 -27.29 -18.85 8.67
CA ARG A 444 -26.08 -19.67 8.79
C ARG A 444 -26.23 -20.90 7.92
N THR A 445 -25.30 -21.10 6.99
CA THR A 445 -25.30 -22.23 6.05
C THR A 445 -23.90 -22.83 5.90
N GLY A 446 -23.85 -24.13 5.61
CA GLY A 446 -22.61 -24.86 5.32
C GLY A 446 -22.05 -25.66 6.50
N THR A 447 -21.48 -26.81 6.17
CA THR A 447 -20.89 -27.80 7.10
C THR A 447 -19.37 -27.73 7.16
N GLU A 448 -18.73 -26.96 6.28
CA GLU A 448 -17.29 -26.76 6.21
C GLU A 448 -16.90 -25.32 6.55
N VAL A 449 -15.60 -25.10 6.81
CA VAL A 449 -15.05 -23.76 7.07
C VAL A 449 -15.13 -22.92 5.79
N ASP A 450 -15.94 -21.85 5.82
CA ASP A 450 -16.09 -20.87 4.75
C ASP A 450 -15.88 -19.43 5.28
N PRO A 451 -14.73 -18.80 4.96
CA PRO A 451 -14.44 -17.42 5.35
C PRO A 451 -15.00 -16.36 4.38
N SER A 452 -15.83 -16.73 3.39
CA SER A 452 -16.33 -15.81 2.35
C SER A 452 -17.03 -14.55 2.91
N THR A 453 -17.85 -14.70 3.95
CA THR A 453 -18.56 -13.57 4.59
C THR A 453 -17.60 -12.65 5.33
N LEU A 454 -16.62 -13.20 6.06
CA LEU A 454 -15.56 -12.44 6.72
C LEU A 454 -14.65 -11.72 5.73
N LEU A 455 -14.33 -12.36 4.59
CA LEU A 455 -13.57 -11.70 3.52
C LEU A 455 -14.36 -10.52 2.94
N SER A 456 -15.66 -10.67 2.74
CA SER A 456 -16.52 -9.59 2.26
C SER A 456 -16.57 -8.43 3.26
N ALA A 457 -16.57 -8.74 4.56
CA ALA A 457 -16.51 -7.77 5.65
C ALA A 457 -15.18 -7.00 5.75
N LEU A 458 -14.08 -7.49 5.16
CA LEU A 458 -12.81 -6.73 5.02
C LEU A 458 -12.89 -5.61 3.97
N SER A 459 -14.01 -5.42 3.28
CA SER A 459 -14.19 -4.32 2.33
C SER A 459 -15.68 -3.93 2.24
N PRO A 460 -16.24 -3.36 3.31
CA PRO A 460 -17.69 -3.17 3.43
C PRO A 460 -18.26 -2.24 2.34
N THR A 461 -17.47 -1.28 1.86
CA THR A 461 -17.91 -0.30 0.85
C THR A 461 -17.88 -0.83 -0.58
N PHE A 462 -16.98 -1.77 -0.90
CA PHE A 462 -16.75 -2.20 -2.28
C PHE A 462 -16.48 -3.71 -2.36
N PRO A 463 -17.16 -4.46 -3.23
CA PRO A 463 -16.87 -5.88 -3.40
C PRO A 463 -15.46 -6.08 -3.98
N TRP A 464 -14.78 -7.14 -3.55
CA TRP A 464 -13.39 -7.46 -3.98
C TRP A 464 -13.19 -7.45 -5.49
N LYS A 465 -14.19 -7.88 -6.26
CA LYS A 465 -14.16 -7.87 -7.74
C LYS A 465 -13.99 -6.47 -8.33
N ARG A 466 -14.58 -5.47 -7.67
CA ARG A 466 -14.58 -4.07 -8.13
C ARG A 466 -13.58 -3.19 -7.38
N LEU A 467 -13.00 -3.64 -6.26
CA LEU A 467 -12.13 -2.86 -5.38
C LEU A 467 -10.83 -2.39 -6.06
N SER A 468 -10.83 -1.23 -6.71
CA SER A 468 -9.67 -0.61 -7.38
C SER A 468 -8.60 -0.11 -6.39
N THR A 469 -7.39 0.16 -6.88
CA THR A 469 -6.32 0.76 -6.07
C THR A 469 -6.69 2.14 -5.51
N ARG A 470 -7.56 2.88 -6.21
CA ARG A 470 -8.10 4.17 -5.74
C ARG A 470 -9.09 3.96 -4.59
N GLN A 471 -10.02 3.02 -4.75
CA GLN A 471 -11.00 2.69 -3.72
C GLN A 471 -10.33 2.15 -2.46
N PHE A 472 -9.37 1.22 -2.60
CA PHE A 472 -8.58 0.71 -1.47
C PHE A 472 -7.95 1.83 -0.65
N ARG A 473 -7.23 2.75 -1.30
CA ARG A 473 -6.60 3.89 -0.60
C ARG A 473 -7.62 4.76 0.10
N SER A 474 -8.72 5.10 -0.59
CA SER A 474 -9.80 5.91 -0.02
C SER A 474 -10.42 5.26 1.22
N SER A 475 -10.62 3.93 1.21
CA SER A 475 -11.15 3.19 2.36
C SER A 475 -10.15 3.16 3.53
N CYS A 476 -8.85 2.99 3.26
CA CYS A 476 -7.82 2.96 4.30
C CYS A 476 -7.53 4.35 4.89
N GLU A 477 -7.63 5.41 4.08
CA GLU A 477 -7.41 6.80 4.51
C GLU A 477 -8.43 7.20 5.59
N VAL A 478 -9.70 6.83 5.42
CA VAL A 478 -10.78 7.08 6.41
C VAL A 478 -10.50 6.44 7.77
N VAL A 479 -9.81 5.29 7.81
CA VAL A 479 -9.45 4.60 9.07
C VAL A 479 -8.19 5.20 9.70
N THR A 480 -7.24 5.65 8.87
CA THR A 480 -5.92 6.10 9.35
C THR A 480 -5.92 7.57 9.80
N SER A 481 -6.71 8.42 9.14
CA SER A 481 -7.06 9.73 9.67
C SER A 481 -8.36 9.57 10.42
N SER A 482 -8.34 9.69 11.75
CA SER A 482 -9.56 10.01 12.49
C SER A 482 -10.18 11.19 11.74
N ILE A 483 -11.36 10.99 11.17
CA ILE A 483 -12.07 12.03 10.45
C ILE A 483 -12.14 13.28 11.36
N GLU A 484 -12.29 13.05 12.67
CA GLU A 484 -12.23 13.99 13.80
C GLU A 484 -10.98 14.89 13.89
N ASP A 485 -9.83 14.51 13.31
CA ASP A 485 -8.61 15.33 13.31
C ASP A 485 -8.63 16.47 12.27
N VAL A 486 -9.55 16.44 11.31
CA VAL A 486 -9.75 17.53 10.34
C VAL A 486 -10.81 18.46 10.91
N PRO A 487 -10.48 19.71 11.31
CA PRO A 487 -11.44 20.59 11.94
C PRO A 487 -12.64 20.84 11.02
N HIS A 488 -13.84 20.86 11.61
CA HIS A 488 -15.12 20.87 10.90
C HIS A 488 -15.20 21.97 9.83
N ASN A 489 -14.65 23.14 10.13
CA ASN A 489 -14.55 24.28 9.22
C ASN A 489 -13.87 23.98 7.87
N ILE A 490 -12.95 23.01 7.78
CA ILE A 490 -12.28 22.63 6.54
C ILE A 490 -13.17 21.74 5.66
N ARG A 491 -14.08 20.96 6.27
CA ARG A 491 -14.96 20.03 5.53
C ARG A 491 -16.09 20.76 4.83
N ASP A 492 -16.58 21.85 5.41
CA ASP A 492 -17.71 22.62 4.89
C ASP A 492 -17.33 23.49 3.67
N ILE A 493 -16.03 23.64 3.41
CA ILE A 493 -15.50 24.40 2.27
C ILE A 493 -15.86 23.68 0.97
N LYS A 494 -16.44 24.43 0.02
CA LYS A 494 -16.78 23.94 -1.33
C LYS A 494 -15.52 23.79 -2.19
N TRP A 495 -14.66 22.81 -1.88
CA TRP A 495 -13.35 22.62 -2.52
C TRP A 495 -13.40 22.51 -4.05
N ARG A 496 -14.46 21.90 -4.61
CA ARG A 496 -14.62 21.81 -6.07
C ARG A 496 -14.73 23.20 -6.71
N GLN A 497 -15.46 24.10 -6.08
CA GLN A 497 -15.61 25.50 -6.51
C GLN A 497 -14.28 26.25 -6.37
N PHE A 498 -13.57 26.07 -5.26
CA PHE A 498 -12.24 26.67 -5.09
C PHE A 498 -11.27 26.30 -6.22
N TRP A 499 -11.23 25.02 -6.59
CA TRP A 499 -10.31 24.55 -7.64
C TRP A 499 -10.72 24.97 -9.05
N SER A 500 -11.96 25.41 -9.28
CA SER A 500 -12.42 25.93 -10.58
C SER A 500 -12.10 27.41 -10.78
N PHE A 501 -11.70 28.14 -9.74
CA PHE A 501 -11.37 29.56 -9.87
C PHE A 501 -10.17 29.81 -10.78
N ILE A 502 -10.29 30.81 -11.65
CA ILE A 502 -9.21 31.32 -12.49
C ILE A 502 -8.36 32.23 -11.60
N LEU A 503 -7.18 31.76 -11.20
CA LEU A 503 -6.33 32.47 -10.24
C LEU A 503 -4.87 32.39 -10.67
N PRO A 504 -4.09 33.47 -10.48
CA PRO A 504 -2.64 33.36 -10.48
C PRO A 504 -2.19 32.28 -9.49
N TYR A 505 -1.13 31.54 -9.82
CA TYR A 505 -0.69 30.43 -8.99
C TYR A 505 -0.31 30.87 -7.56
N ALA A 506 0.26 32.07 -7.42
CA ALA A 506 0.62 32.63 -6.12
C ALA A 506 -0.61 33.00 -5.28
N SER A 507 -1.63 33.62 -5.89
CA SER A 507 -2.93 33.89 -5.26
C SER A 507 -3.59 32.60 -4.78
N ARG A 508 -3.62 31.56 -5.63
CA ARG A 508 -4.19 30.25 -5.27
C ARG A 508 -3.46 29.62 -4.08
N ASN A 509 -2.14 29.75 -4.00
CA ASN A 509 -1.37 29.23 -2.87
C ASN A 509 -1.73 29.96 -1.56
N ILE A 510 -1.87 31.29 -1.60
CA ILE A 510 -2.24 32.09 -0.42
C ILE A 510 -3.64 31.70 0.04
N TRP A 511 -4.61 31.67 -0.88
CA TRP A 511 -6.00 31.34 -0.57
C TRP A 511 -6.15 29.87 -0.11
N PHE A 512 -5.40 28.94 -0.69
CA PHE A 512 -5.37 27.55 -0.19
C PHE A 512 -4.90 27.48 1.27
N ARG A 513 -3.86 28.24 1.63
CA ARG A 513 -3.36 28.29 3.02
C ARG A 513 -4.33 28.98 3.98
N LEU A 514 -5.02 30.00 3.49
CA LEU A 514 -6.11 30.68 4.21
C LEU A 514 -7.19 29.69 4.64
N LEU A 515 -7.69 28.90 3.68
CA LEU A 515 -8.73 27.89 3.91
C LEU A 515 -8.30 26.76 4.86
N HIS A 516 -6.99 26.53 5.01
CA HIS A 516 -6.43 25.59 5.98
C HIS A 516 -6.06 26.22 7.33
N HIS A 517 -6.32 27.51 7.53
CA HIS A 517 -5.86 28.27 8.71
C HIS A 517 -4.36 28.14 8.95
N LYS A 518 -3.58 28.22 7.86
CA LYS A 518 -2.11 28.19 7.86
C LYS A 518 -1.53 29.42 7.19
N ILE A 519 -2.20 30.57 7.28
CA ILE A 519 -1.59 31.85 6.91
C ILE A 519 -0.55 32.26 7.96
N SER A 520 0.42 33.09 7.57
CA SER A 520 1.55 33.50 8.41
C SER A 520 1.27 34.83 9.14
N CYS A 521 0.11 34.97 9.78
CA CYS A 521 -0.20 36.20 10.54
C CYS A 521 0.63 36.27 11.83
N GLN A 522 0.79 37.47 12.38
CA GLN A 522 1.70 37.72 13.50
C GLN A 522 1.37 36.86 14.72
N SER A 523 0.09 36.71 15.07
CA SER A 523 -0.32 35.85 16.20
C SER A 523 0.16 34.40 16.05
N VAL A 524 0.11 33.85 14.83
CA VAL A 524 0.57 32.49 14.54
C VAL A 524 2.09 32.42 14.52
N LEU A 525 2.77 33.45 14.03
CA LEU A 525 4.23 33.52 14.02
C LEU A 525 4.80 33.66 15.43
N HIS A 526 4.24 34.55 16.24
CA HIS A 526 4.58 34.72 17.65
C HIS A 526 4.49 33.40 18.42
N ASN A 527 3.40 32.65 18.23
CA ASN A 527 3.22 31.36 18.89
C ASN A 527 4.20 30.27 18.44
N ARG A 528 4.83 30.38 17.27
CA ARG A 528 5.70 29.32 16.71
C ARG A 528 7.19 29.66 16.72
N ILE A 529 7.53 30.93 16.59
CA ILE A 529 8.88 31.46 16.53
C ILE A 529 8.95 32.79 17.32
N PRO A 530 8.65 32.75 18.64
CA PRO A 530 8.52 33.96 19.47
C PRO A 530 9.80 34.81 19.51
N THR A 531 10.97 34.20 19.31
CA THR A 531 12.25 34.90 19.26
C THR A 531 12.36 35.85 18.08
N SER A 532 11.76 35.52 16.93
CA SER A 532 11.77 36.38 15.74
C SER A 532 10.54 37.28 15.66
N PHE A 533 9.45 36.90 16.33
CA PHE A 533 8.19 37.63 16.36
C PHE A 533 7.72 37.78 17.82
N PRO A 534 8.22 38.79 18.56
CA PRO A 534 8.06 38.87 20.01
C PRO A 534 6.67 39.29 20.48
N SER A 535 5.83 39.81 19.59
CA SER A 535 4.46 40.24 19.89
C SER A 535 3.45 39.61 18.93
N PRO A 536 2.24 39.24 19.42
CA PRO A 536 1.14 38.76 18.58
C PRO A 536 0.37 39.90 17.89
N ASN A 537 0.64 41.16 18.22
CA ASN A 537 -0.07 42.32 17.68
C ASN A 537 0.33 42.63 16.24
N CYS A 538 -0.60 43.19 15.48
CA CYS A 538 -0.37 43.57 14.08
C CYS A 538 0.77 44.59 13.96
N SER A 539 1.80 44.24 13.18
CA SER A 539 2.95 45.13 12.95
C SER A 539 2.61 46.41 12.18
N LEU A 540 1.42 46.50 11.59
CA LEU A 540 0.98 47.67 10.83
C LEU A 540 0.21 48.67 11.71
N CYS A 541 -0.86 48.23 12.38
CA CYS A 541 -1.66 49.13 13.21
C CYS A 541 -1.23 49.16 14.68
N GLY A 542 -0.54 48.13 15.18
CA GLY A 542 -0.08 48.03 16.58
C GLY A 542 -1.16 47.80 17.64
N THR A 543 -2.44 47.96 17.28
CA THR A 543 -3.56 48.05 18.24
C THR A 543 -4.21 46.71 18.60
N GLU A 544 -4.28 45.76 17.67
CA GLU A 544 -4.99 44.50 17.85
C GLU A 544 -4.09 43.28 17.59
N ILE A 545 -4.52 42.12 18.11
CA ILE A 545 -3.90 40.82 17.81
C ILE A 545 -4.09 40.52 16.32
N ASP A 546 -3.00 40.18 15.62
CA ASP A 546 -3.03 39.88 14.18
C ASP A 546 -3.59 38.46 13.94
N SER A 547 -4.91 38.32 14.08
CA SER A 547 -5.65 37.14 13.67
C SER A 547 -5.62 36.99 12.14
N GLN A 548 -6.08 35.85 11.62
CA GLN A 548 -6.16 35.65 10.17
C GLN A 548 -7.08 36.68 9.48
N ASP A 549 -8.18 37.06 10.13
CA ASP A 549 -9.12 38.04 9.60
C ASP A 549 -8.56 39.46 9.71
N HIS A 550 -7.87 39.78 10.81
CA HIS A 550 -7.15 41.05 10.95
C HIS A 550 -6.03 41.20 9.92
N PHE A 551 -5.26 40.14 9.71
CA PHE A 551 -4.21 40.08 8.70
C PHE A 551 -4.75 40.34 7.29
N LEU A 552 -5.97 39.91 6.99
CA LEU A 552 -6.55 40.01 5.65
C LEU A 552 -7.36 41.27 5.42
N TYR A 553 -8.27 41.63 6.32
CA TYR A 553 -9.22 42.71 6.05
C TYR A 553 -9.62 43.53 7.28
N ALA A 554 -9.55 43.01 8.51
CA ALA A 554 -10.00 43.77 9.68
C ALA A 554 -9.01 44.88 10.10
N CYS A 555 -7.74 44.81 9.68
CA CYS A 555 -6.77 45.87 9.92
C CYS A 555 -7.18 47.20 9.24
N PRO A 556 -7.31 48.32 9.97
CA PRO A 556 -7.72 49.61 9.41
C PRO A 556 -6.84 50.12 8.26
N LEU A 557 -5.54 49.78 8.27
CA LEU A 557 -4.61 50.16 7.19
C LEU A 557 -4.76 49.33 5.91
N LYS A 558 -5.34 48.12 6.01
CA LYS A 558 -5.58 47.22 4.86
C LYS A 558 -6.99 47.37 4.30
N LEU A 559 -7.94 47.79 5.12
CA LEU A 559 -9.35 47.93 4.75
C LEU A 559 -9.59 48.88 3.54
N PRO A 560 -8.89 50.02 3.37
CA PRO A 560 -9.06 50.89 2.21
C PRO A 560 -8.81 50.20 0.87
N LEU A 561 -7.86 49.26 0.81
CA LEU A 561 -7.62 48.44 -0.40
C LEU A 561 -8.87 47.66 -0.79
N TRP A 562 -9.52 47.03 0.19
CA TRP A 562 -10.77 46.30 -0.04
C TRP A 562 -11.89 47.25 -0.45
N HIS A 563 -12.08 48.38 0.23
CA HIS A 563 -13.10 49.36 -0.15
C HIS A 563 -12.95 49.85 -1.58
N THR A 564 -11.73 50.26 -1.98
CA THR A 564 -11.50 50.80 -3.32
C THR A 564 -11.78 49.77 -4.41
N LEU A 565 -11.23 48.56 -4.29
CA LEU A 565 -11.42 47.52 -5.32
C LEU A 565 -12.84 46.95 -5.32
N TRP A 566 -13.46 46.82 -4.15
CA TRP A 566 -14.82 46.31 -4.05
C TRP A 566 -15.83 47.31 -4.61
N LEU A 567 -15.68 48.60 -4.32
CA LEU A 567 -16.50 49.65 -4.91
C LEU A 567 -16.33 49.69 -6.43
N ALA A 568 -15.08 49.61 -6.91
CA ALA A 568 -14.78 49.66 -8.35
C ALA A 568 -15.36 48.47 -9.14
N HIS A 569 -15.46 47.29 -8.54
CA HIS A 569 -15.90 46.08 -9.25
C HIS A 569 -17.31 45.61 -8.92
N PHE A 570 -17.86 45.99 -7.76
CA PHE A 570 -19.18 45.54 -7.30
C PHE A 570 -20.15 46.70 -7.02
N GLY A 571 -19.69 47.95 -7.04
CA GLY A 571 -20.55 49.13 -6.97
C GLY A 571 -20.99 49.55 -5.57
N PHE A 572 -20.50 48.89 -4.51
CA PHE A 572 -20.81 49.26 -3.13
C PHE A 572 -19.61 49.08 -2.20
N SER A 573 -19.70 49.65 -1.00
CA SER A 573 -18.68 49.53 0.03
C SER A 573 -18.91 48.24 0.86
N PRO A 574 -17.91 47.33 0.97
CA PRO A 574 -18.08 46.07 1.66
C PRO A 574 -18.14 46.23 3.18
N GLN A 575 -18.94 45.40 3.83
CA GLN A 575 -18.83 45.11 5.25
C GLN A 575 -17.81 43.98 5.49
N SER A 576 -17.30 43.87 6.73
CA SER A 576 -16.36 42.79 7.09
C SER A 576 -16.96 41.39 6.86
N SER A 577 -18.28 41.23 7.04
CA SER A 577 -19.02 40.01 6.76
C SER A 577 -19.03 39.64 5.27
N ASP A 578 -19.07 40.64 4.37
CA ASP A 578 -19.07 40.41 2.93
C ASP A 578 -17.74 39.82 2.48
N ILE A 579 -16.63 40.41 2.96
CA ILE A 579 -15.27 39.92 2.68
C ILE A 579 -15.09 38.52 3.25
N HIS A 580 -15.55 38.29 4.49
CA HIS A 580 -15.50 36.97 5.13
C HIS A 580 -16.28 35.92 4.31
N ASN A 581 -17.53 36.19 3.96
CA ASN A 581 -18.37 35.26 3.19
C ASN A 581 -17.78 34.99 1.80
N ALA A 582 -17.19 36.00 1.15
CA ALA A 582 -16.53 35.83 -0.14
C ALA A 582 -15.27 34.94 -0.03
N LEU A 583 -14.44 35.14 1.00
CA LEU A 583 -13.18 34.40 1.16
C LEU A 583 -13.36 32.96 1.65
N TYR A 584 -14.31 32.72 2.56
CA TYR A 584 -14.47 31.41 3.22
C TYR A 584 -15.65 30.59 2.68
N LYS A 585 -16.75 31.25 2.27
CA LYS A 585 -17.98 30.57 1.79
C LYS A 585 -18.15 30.64 0.27
N PHE A 586 -17.32 31.41 -0.41
CA PHE A 586 -17.37 31.67 -1.86
C PHE A 586 -18.71 32.27 -2.31
N SER A 587 -19.32 33.08 -1.45
CA SER A 587 -20.50 33.88 -1.77
C SER A 587 -20.01 35.23 -2.31
N PHE A 588 -20.14 35.43 -3.62
CA PHE A 588 -19.65 36.63 -4.29
C PHE A 588 -20.82 37.55 -4.67
N PRO A 589 -20.66 38.88 -4.54
CA PRO A 589 -21.59 39.83 -5.15
C PRO A 589 -21.51 39.80 -6.68
N LEU A 590 -22.55 40.30 -7.33
CA LEU A 590 -22.59 40.44 -8.78
C LEU A 590 -21.57 41.51 -9.22
N PRO A 591 -20.63 41.20 -10.15
CA PRO A 591 -19.71 42.20 -10.66
C PRO A 591 -20.43 43.20 -11.58
N LEU A 592 -19.95 44.45 -11.58
CA LEU A 592 -20.42 45.51 -12.48
C LEU A 592 -20.11 45.16 -13.95
N ASP A 593 -18.97 44.51 -14.19
CA ASP A 593 -18.61 43.95 -15.49
C ASP A 593 -18.92 42.44 -15.50
N PRO A 594 -19.88 41.97 -16.33
CA PRO A 594 -20.26 40.56 -16.41
C PRO A 594 -19.13 39.62 -16.86
N THR A 595 -18.10 40.14 -17.53
CA THR A 595 -16.97 39.33 -18.02
C THR A 595 -15.93 39.06 -16.93
N SER A 596 -15.96 39.85 -15.85
CA SER A 596 -15.07 39.76 -14.72
C SER A 596 -15.46 38.63 -13.77
N HIS A 597 -14.46 37.87 -13.32
CA HIS A 597 -14.64 36.74 -12.41
C HIS A 597 -14.39 37.21 -10.97
N PRO A 598 -15.38 37.22 -10.05
CA PRO A 598 -15.20 37.75 -8.70
C PRO A 598 -14.03 37.10 -7.94
N ALA A 599 -13.85 35.79 -8.09
CA ALA A 599 -12.71 35.09 -7.49
C ALA A 599 -11.35 35.60 -8.00
N SER A 600 -11.25 35.98 -9.27
CA SER A 600 -10.02 36.55 -9.85
C SER A 600 -9.67 37.90 -9.23
N ILE A 601 -10.69 38.74 -8.99
CA ILE A 601 -10.54 40.05 -8.35
C ILE A 601 -10.02 39.85 -6.93
N LEU A 602 -10.74 39.07 -6.11
CA LEU A 602 -10.38 38.79 -4.72
C LEU A 602 -9.00 38.11 -4.62
N GLY A 603 -8.70 37.18 -5.52
CA GLY A 603 -7.39 36.54 -5.60
C GLY A 603 -6.25 37.51 -5.94
N SER A 604 -6.52 38.53 -6.74
CA SER A 604 -5.55 39.59 -7.06
C SER A 604 -5.33 40.52 -5.87
N VAL A 605 -6.42 40.86 -5.14
CA VAL A 605 -6.34 41.61 -3.88
C VAL A 605 -5.50 40.86 -2.84
N LEU A 606 -5.78 39.58 -2.62
CA LEU A 606 -5.04 38.74 -1.68
C LEU A 606 -3.54 38.70 -1.98
N LEU A 607 -3.17 38.60 -3.25
CA LEU A 607 -1.76 38.56 -3.66
C LEU A 607 -1.08 39.93 -3.51
N ALA A 608 -1.76 41.01 -3.88
CA ALA A 608 -1.24 42.36 -3.67
C ALA A 608 -1.03 42.64 -2.18
N LEU A 609 -2.05 42.39 -1.35
CA LEU A 609 -1.99 42.53 0.09
C LEU A 609 -0.84 41.73 0.68
N TRP A 610 -0.72 40.45 0.30
CA TRP A 610 0.37 39.59 0.75
C TRP A 610 1.74 40.18 0.41
N ARG A 611 1.95 40.63 -0.84
CA ARG A 611 3.23 41.19 -1.28
C ARG A 611 3.59 42.46 -0.51
N HIS A 612 2.67 43.41 -0.41
CA HIS A 612 2.91 44.68 0.26
C HIS A 612 3.07 44.51 1.78
N HIS A 613 2.31 43.60 2.41
CA HIS A 613 2.50 43.29 3.83
C HIS A 613 3.88 42.70 4.11
N TRP A 614 4.35 41.74 3.31
CA TRP A 614 5.67 41.14 3.55
C TRP A 614 6.82 42.04 3.12
N ALA A 615 6.64 42.92 2.13
CA ALA A 615 7.61 43.96 1.81
C ALA A 615 7.78 44.96 2.96
N PHE A 616 6.71 45.26 3.70
CA PHE A 616 6.81 46.04 4.93
C PHE A 616 7.66 45.34 6.00
N ILE A 617 7.42 44.04 6.23
CA ILE A 617 8.14 43.31 7.27
C ILE A 617 9.60 43.05 6.91
N PHE A 618 9.89 42.62 5.68
CA PHE A 618 11.23 42.16 5.30
C PHE A 618 12.07 43.22 4.57
N ASP A 619 11.42 44.10 3.81
CA ASP A 619 12.10 45.09 2.97
C ASP A 619 11.93 46.52 3.52
N GLN A 620 11.31 46.68 4.70
CA GLN A 620 11.01 47.97 5.34
C GLN A 620 10.24 48.96 4.44
N SER A 621 9.49 48.43 3.47
CA SER A 621 8.73 49.24 2.52
C SER A 621 7.35 49.60 3.11
N PRO A 622 6.98 50.88 3.22
CA PRO A 622 5.74 51.28 3.88
C PRO A 622 4.51 50.68 3.17
N PHE A 623 3.56 50.17 3.95
CA PHE A 623 2.30 49.68 3.40
C PHE A 623 1.40 50.86 3.02
N VAL A 624 1.20 51.06 1.72
CA VAL A 624 0.30 52.10 1.18
C VAL A 624 -0.82 51.42 0.40
N ALA A 625 -2.07 51.58 0.85
CA ALA A 625 -3.22 50.92 0.24
C ALA A 625 -3.36 51.24 -1.26
N ALA A 626 -3.11 52.47 -1.68
CA ALA A 626 -3.14 52.86 -3.10
C ALA A 626 -2.13 52.08 -3.97
N ASN A 627 -0.91 51.85 -3.47
CA ASN A 627 0.10 51.06 -4.19
C ASN A 627 -0.31 49.58 -4.30
N ALA A 628 -0.92 49.04 -3.24
CA ALA A 628 -1.50 47.71 -3.26
C ALA A 628 -2.68 47.61 -4.25
N THR A 629 -3.52 48.65 -4.36
CA THR A 629 -4.62 48.74 -5.34
C THR A 629 -4.08 48.70 -6.76
N THR A 630 -3.08 49.53 -7.08
CA THR A 630 -2.41 49.53 -8.39
C THR A 630 -1.84 48.14 -8.73
N THR A 631 -1.23 47.49 -7.74
CA THR A 631 -0.68 46.13 -7.89
C THR A 631 -1.79 45.11 -8.16
N ALA A 632 -2.92 45.18 -7.45
CA ALA A 632 -4.06 44.28 -7.64
C ALA A 632 -4.68 44.44 -9.04
N ASN A 633 -4.87 45.69 -9.50
CA ASN A 633 -5.37 45.98 -10.84
C ASN A 633 -4.43 45.44 -11.92
N SER A 634 -3.12 45.66 -11.78
CA SER A 634 -2.11 45.12 -12.71
C SER A 634 -2.16 43.59 -12.77
N LEU A 635 -2.31 42.91 -11.62
CA LEU A 635 -2.45 41.45 -11.56
C LEU A 635 -3.72 40.97 -12.27
N LEU A 636 -4.84 41.68 -12.11
CA LEU A 636 -6.11 41.35 -12.74
C LEU A 636 -6.06 41.55 -14.26
N SER A 637 -5.53 42.69 -14.73
CA SER A 637 -5.36 42.98 -16.16
C SER A 637 -4.46 41.93 -16.83
N ARG A 638 -3.37 41.53 -16.17
CA ARG A 638 -2.52 40.45 -16.69
C ARG A 638 -3.28 39.12 -16.79
N LEU A 639 -4.05 38.75 -15.77
CA LEU A 639 -4.85 37.52 -15.79
C LEU A 639 -5.89 37.53 -16.92
N GLN A 640 -6.54 38.67 -17.15
CA GLN A 640 -7.47 38.86 -18.27
C GLN A 640 -6.73 38.70 -19.61
N SER A 641 -5.55 39.31 -19.76
CA SER A 641 -4.74 39.19 -20.98
C SER A 641 -4.29 37.76 -21.26
N GLU A 642 -3.88 37.00 -20.24
CA GLU A 642 -3.50 35.58 -20.36
C GLU A 642 -4.69 34.73 -20.84
N LYS A 643 -5.89 35.02 -20.32
CA LYS A 643 -7.13 34.33 -20.73
C LYS A 643 -7.49 34.62 -22.20
N HIS A 644 -7.27 35.84 -22.68
CA HIS A 644 -7.50 36.18 -24.08
C HIS A 644 -6.51 35.49 -25.03
N LEU A 645 -5.28 35.19 -24.58
CA LEU A 645 -4.31 34.41 -25.36
C LEU A 645 -4.71 32.93 -25.47
N ASP A 646 -5.20 32.33 -24.39
CA ASP A 646 -5.69 30.93 -24.39
C ASP A 646 -6.97 30.71 -25.21
N GLN A 647 -7.71 31.79 -25.51
CA GLN A 647 -8.95 31.77 -26.30
C GLN A 647 -8.74 32.00 -27.80
N ARG A 648 -7.53 32.33 -28.26
CA ARG A 648 -7.26 32.37 -29.70
C ARG A 648 -7.22 30.93 -30.23
N PRO A 649 -8.13 30.53 -31.14
CA PRO A 649 -7.94 29.28 -31.85
C PRO A 649 -6.63 29.41 -32.63
N PHE A 650 -5.79 28.39 -32.56
CA PHE A 650 -4.74 28.20 -33.55
C PHE A 650 -5.43 28.07 -34.91
N SER A 651 -5.57 29.18 -35.63
CA SER A 651 -5.83 29.17 -37.06
C SER A 651 -4.48 29.00 -37.75
N VAL A 652 -4.20 27.76 -38.14
CA VAL A 652 -3.67 27.26 -39.44
C VAL A 652 -3.48 25.75 -39.28
#